data_AF-A0A1D3TTD0-F1
#
_entry.id   AF-A0A1D3TTD0-F1
#
_cell.length_a   1.000
_cell.length_b   1.000
_cell.length_c   1.000
_cell.angle_alpha   90.00
_cell.angle_beta   90.00
_cell.angle_gamma   90.00
#
_symmetry.space_group_name_H-M   'P 1'
#
loop_
_entity.id
_entity.type
_entity.pdbx_description
1 polymer ?
#
loop_
_entity_poly.entity_id
_entity_poly.type
_entity_poly.pdbx_seq_one_letter_code
_entity_poly.pdbx_strand_id
1 'polypeptide(L)'
;MFKKLISTFMSVMLILLAMPMTGTRSNAATSDFNVINGVLTSYSGSETTIVIPDDLGITSIGNGVFKDHPEITSITIPNGITSIGNNAFENCSSLASITLPESITSIGEWAFSNCDALTTIDLPDGITVLNQAVFFHCDNLNSISLPSGLVSLENNSFDMCVKLNNVTLPASLTLMDKSAFSDCYSLSQITLPNSLTAIGENAFWSCNSLSSIIIPSGVKNIGAAAFGNCLKLTSIDVVPENTSFASSTGILYNKNCTKLVSYPSGRSGVCSIPNTVISIGDGAFCGNNVLTGVNIPTSVTDIGLSAFEYCETLTNISIPASVTSIEDAAFFGCKGLTEINLPASLKSIEPYTFYGCSSLSGIVLPSETENIGTNAFTNCRNITGTIIPGKVTNIGDYAFTNCIGLTSLRFLGNAPKVGKDIFKGTTTSLKINYLSRNTGFSNPWCGKTTEALNGDLDKITDFVTRLYQKILNRTASYEEINYYVNDLANNRLTGADIGKNFVFSPEFTNRNLNNSDYIEVLYQTFMNRASDTGGKSYWQNMLNNGVSRLFVFKGFVESIEYTNICSSYNITRGSIALTEPMDQNPNLTMFVYRLYTKALNREPDVSGLNYYAAEIIAKRITPVQAAQNFIFSPEFKNRNLSDAAYIGALYQVFFGREYDQGGLDYYLNLLNTGTGREQLVINFSNSPEFNNIIMSFGL
;
A
#
# COMPACT_ATOMS: atom_id res chain seq x y z
N MET A 1 23.85 45.27 -16.11
CA MET A 1 24.79 46.40 -15.88
C MET A 1 24.15 47.59 -15.18
N PHE A 2 23.21 48.34 -15.78
CA PHE A 2 22.69 49.58 -15.18
C PHE A 2 21.93 49.42 -13.84
N LYS A 3 21.16 48.33 -13.65
CA LYS A 3 20.47 48.06 -12.37
C LYS A 3 21.43 47.64 -11.24
N LYS A 4 22.46 46.82 -11.55
CA LYS A 4 23.51 46.43 -10.59
C LYS A 4 24.37 47.63 -10.20
N LEU A 5 24.77 48.48 -11.15
CA LEU A 5 25.52 49.71 -10.83
C LEU A 5 24.74 50.62 -9.89
N ILE A 6 23.44 50.82 -10.12
CA ILE A 6 22.59 51.65 -9.24
C ILE A 6 22.38 50.99 -7.87
N SER A 7 22.24 49.65 -7.82
CA SER A 7 22.14 48.87 -6.58
C SER A 7 23.40 49.00 -5.74
N THR A 8 24.58 48.70 -6.30
CA THR A 8 25.87 48.81 -5.60
C THR A 8 26.16 50.25 -5.19
N PHE A 9 25.82 51.25 -6.03
CA PHE A 9 25.94 52.66 -5.66
C PHE A 9 24.98 53.05 -4.52
N MET A 10 23.73 52.57 -4.54
CA MET A 10 22.76 52.83 -3.48
C MET A 10 23.08 52.08 -2.19
N SER A 11 23.61 50.86 -2.23
CA SER A 11 24.04 50.10 -1.05
C SER A 11 25.23 50.76 -0.38
N VAL A 12 26.25 51.17 -1.15
CA VAL A 12 27.39 51.93 -0.64
C VAL A 12 26.94 53.31 -0.12
N MET A 13 25.99 53.97 -0.80
CA MET A 13 25.47 55.28 -0.40
C MET A 13 24.51 55.23 0.80
N LEU A 14 23.72 54.16 0.99
CA LEU A 14 22.93 53.93 2.21
C LEU A 14 23.83 53.57 3.40
N ILE A 15 24.89 52.80 3.18
CA ILE A 15 25.92 52.53 4.20
C ILE A 15 26.63 53.83 4.60
N LEU A 16 26.90 54.74 3.66
CA LEU A 16 27.46 56.07 3.92
C LEU A 16 26.46 57.03 4.61
N LEU A 17 25.16 56.92 4.32
CA LEU A 17 24.10 57.80 4.87
C LEU A 17 23.55 57.35 6.23
N ALA A 18 23.73 56.08 6.60
CA ALA A 18 23.32 55.53 7.90
C ALA A 18 24.37 55.71 9.02
N MET A 19 25.48 56.41 8.78
CA MET A 19 26.52 56.63 9.78
C MET A 19 26.14 57.76 10.74
N PRO A 20 25.94 57.51 12.05
CA PRO A 20 25.92 58.59 13.03
C PRO A 20 27.31 59.22 13.10
N MET A 21 27.43 60.46 12.62
CA MET A 21 28.57 61.32 12.97
C MET A 21 28.47 61.63 14.46
N THR A 22 29.18 60.87 15.29
CA THR A 22 29.81 61.25 16.57
C THR A 22 30.03 59.99 17.42
N GLY A 23 31.23 59.43 17.32
CA GLY A 23 31.69 58.30 18.13
C GLY A 23 32.91 57.70 17.46
N THR A 24 34.08 57.81 18.10
CA THR A 24 35.32 57.18 17.66
C THR A 24 35.09 55.67 17.53
N ARG A 25 34.86 55.17 16.32
CA ARG A 25 34.86 53.74 16.05
C ARG A 25 36.30 53.26 16.16
N SER A 26 36.55 52.27 17.02
CA SER A 26 37.73 51.43 16.89
C SER A 26 37.49 50.56 15.66
N ASN A 27 38.16 50.88 14.56
CA ASN A 27 38.32 49.88 13.49
C ASN A 27 39.19 48.75 14.06
N ALA A 28 38.97 47.51 13.61
CA ALA A 28 39.83 46.39 13.96
C ALA A 28 41.31 46.76 13.73
N ALA A 29 42.17 46.47 14.72
CA ALA A 29 43.58 46.80 14.60
C ALA A 29 44.24 45.90 13.56
N THR A 30 45.22 46.41 12.81
CA THR A 30 45.97 45.59 11.84
C THR A 30 46.63 44.37 12.48
N SER A 31 46.97 44.45 13.78
CA SER A 31 47.49 43.34 14.60
C SER A 31 46.51 42.20 14.81
N ASP A 32 45.20 42.43 14.61
CA ASP A 32 44.16 41.42 14.82
C ASP A 32 44.06 40.45 13.64
N PHE A 33 44.72 40.76 12.52
CA PHE A 33 44.70 39.97 11.28
C PHE A 33 46.02 39.20 11.11
N ASN A 34 45.97 37.88 11.19
CA ASN A 34 47.14 37.04 10.96
C ASN A 34 47.22 36.58 9.50
N VAL A 35 48.24 37.05 8.77
CA VAL A 35 48.40 36.77 7.34
C VAL A 35 49.65 35.91 7.11
N ILE A 36 49.47 34.76 6.45
CA ILE A 36 50.55 33.83 6.10
C ILE A 36 50.52 33.61 4.59
N ASN A 37 51.60 33.99 3.90
CA ASN A 37 51.75 33.84 2.44
C ASN A 37 50.58 34.41 1.63
N GLY A 38 50.05 35.57 2.05
CA GLY A 38 48.91 36.23 1.41
C GLY A 38 47.53 35.68 1.80
N VAL A 39 47.45 34.67 2.65
CA VAL A 39 46.18 34.14 3.17
C VAL A 39 45.90 34.74 4.54
N LEU A 40 44.71 35.32 4.74
CA LEU A 40 44.25 35.65 6.09
C LEU A 40 43.89 34.35 6.80
N THR A 41 44.61 34.00 7.86
CA THR A 41 44.52 32.69 8.53
C THR A 41 43.80 32.71 9.87
N SER A 42 43.72 33.87 10.53
CA SER A 42 42.91 34.05 11.73
C SER A 42 42.62 35.53 11.97
N TYR A 43 41.48 35.79 12.61
CA TYR A 43 41.12 37.08 13.20
C TYR A 43 41.02 36.94 14.73
N SER A 44 41.59 37.86 15.50
CA SER A 44 41.55 37.82 16.97
C SER A 44 40.96 39.07 17.61
N GLY A 45 40.37 39.97 16.81
CA GLY A 45 39.74 41.19 17.32
C GLY A 45 38.36 40.92 17.89
N SER A 46 37.81 41.93 18.57
CA SER A 46 36.48 41.89 19.20
C SER A 46 35.52 42.94 18.63
N GLU A 47 35.83 43.46 17.44
CA GLU A 47 35.06 44.53 16.83
C GLU A 47 33.83 44.00 16.11
N THR A 48 32.72 44.72 16.22
CA THR A 48 31.46 44.33 15.59
C THR A 48 31.38 44.76 14.11
N THR A 49 32.24 45.68 13.68
CA THR A 49 32.36 46.13 12.28
C THR A 49 33.80 45.95 11.82
N ILE A 50 34.02 45.08 10.83
CA ILE A 50 35.36 44.74 10.36
C ILE A 50 35.60 45.33 8.98
N VAL A 51 36.76 45.98 8.83
CA VAL A 51 37.32 46.37 7.53
C VAL A 51 38.65 45.63 7.41
N ILE A 52 38.74 44.68 6.48
CA ILE A 52 40.00 43.96 6.25
C ILE A 52 40.99 44.95 5.58
N PRO A 53 42.21 45.15 6.12
CA PRO A 53 43.17 46.08 5.56
C PRO A 53 43.65 45.68 4.15
N ASP A 54 43.79 46.64 3.25
CA ASP A 54 44.25 46.44 1.86
C ASP A 54 45.78 46.42 1.71
N ASP A 55 46.50 46.91 2.72
CA ASP A 55 47.96 47.04 2.77
C ASP A 55 48.71 45.77 3.24
N LEU A 56 47.98 44.74 3.67
CA LEU A 56 48.55 43.47 4.17
C LEU A 56 48.84 42.43 3.08
N GLY A 57 48.60 42.75 1.80
CA GLY A 57 48.86 41.85 0.68
C GLY A 57 48.00 40.57 0.71
N ILE A 58 46.78 40.67 1.26
CA ILE A 58 45.85 39.54 1.39
C ILE A 58 45.25 39.24 0.02
N THR A 59 45.42 38.00 -0.45
CA THR A 59 44.91 37.48 -1.72
C THR A 59 43.76 36.49 -1.54
N SER A 60 43.57 35.95 -0.33
CA SER A 60 42.44 35.08 0.03
C SER A 60 42.12 35.11 1.52
N ILE A 61 40.87 34.80 1.85
CA ILE A 61 40.42 34.53 3.23
C ILE A 61 40.51 33.01 3.45
N GLY A 62 41.24 32.59 4.46
CA GLY A 62 41.43 31.18 4.82
C GLY A 62 40.18 30.54 5.44
N ASN A 63 40.30 29.26 5.77
CA ASN A 63 39.21 28.52 6.38
C ASN A 63 38.94 28.99 7.81
N GLY A 64 37.67 29.13 8.17
CA GLY A 64 37.23 29.41 9.55
C GLY A 64 37.71 30.73 10.15
N VAL A 65 38.19 31.68 9.35
CA VAL A 65 38.86 32.90 9.84
C VAL A 65 38.01 33.73 10.79
N PHE A 66 36.71 33.86 10.49
CA PHE A 66 35.73 34.58 11.30
C PHE A 66 34.69 33.61 11.88
N LYS A 67 34.96 32.31 11.90
CA LYS A 67 34.02 31.32 12.44
C LYS A 67 33.75 31.59 13.93
N ASP A 68 32.50 31.39 14.34
CA ASP A 68 32.06 31.51 15.74
C ASP A 68 32.27 32.92 16.33
N HIS A 69 32.13 33.96 15.49
CA HIS A 69 32.13 35.37 15.90
C HIS A 69 30.71 35.97 15.83
N PRO A 70 29.81 35.65 16.78
CA PRO A 70 28.41 36.08 16.75
C PRO A 70 28.24 37.59 16.97
N GLU A 71 29.28 38.32 17.38
CA GLU A 71 29.28 39.77 17.57
C GLU A 71 29.48 40.57 16.29
N ILE A 72 30.02 39.94 15.23
CA ILE A 72 30.28 40.63 13.96
C ILE A 72 28.94 40.97 13.30
N THR A 73 28.73 42.25 13.03
CA THR A 73 27.53 42.79 12.38
C THR A 73 27.75 43.15 10.91
N SER A 74 28.97 43.54 10.53
CA SER A 74 29.30 43.85 9.14
C SER A 74 30.78 43.64 8.82
N ILE A 75 31.06 43.23 7.58
CA ILE A 75 32.43 43.02 7.08
C ILE A 75 32.60 43.67 5.70
N THR A 76 33.70 44.39 5.52
CA THR A 76 34.16 44.92 4.22
C THR A 76 35.41 44.19 3.77
N ILE A 77 35.32 43.51 2.62
CA ILE A 77 36.43 42.77 2.01
C ILE A 77 37.06 43.64 0.90
N PRO A 78 38.37 43.95 0.96
CA PRO A 78 39.04 44.79 -0.04
C PRO A 78 39.22 44.08 -1.38
N ASN A 79 39.37 44.88 -2.45
CA ASN A 79 39.70 44.38 -3.78
C ASN A 79 41.02 43.60 -3.78
N GLY A 80 41.13 42.59 -4.65
CA GLY A 80 42.34 41.76 -4.77
C GLY A 80 42.25 40.42 -4.04
N ILE A 81 41.28 40.27 -3.13
CA ILE A 81 40.90 38.97 -2.57
C ILE A 81 40.17 38.17 -3.64
N THR A 82 40.62 36.94 -3.87
CA THR A 82 40.16 36.07 -4.96
C THR A 82 39.32 34.87 -4.50
N SER A 83 39.40 34.51 -3.22
CA SER A 83 38.65 33.40 -2.63
C SER A 83 38.34 33.58 -1.15
N ILE A 84 37.24 32.95 -0.73
CA ILE A 84 36.82 32.79 0.67
C ILE A 84 36.88 31.30 1.00
N GLY A 85 37.55 30.93 2.09
CA GLY A 85 37.74 29.56 2.52
C GLY A 85 36.49 28.91 3.13
N ASN A 86 36.59 27.62 3.43
CA ASN A 86 35.53 26.87 4.07
C ASN A 86 35.23 27.41 5.47
N ASN A 87 33.94 27.44 5.84
CA ASN A 87 33.48 27.87 7.16
C ASN A 87 33.89 29.31 7.54
N ALA A 88 34.34 30.15 6.59
CA ALA A 88 34.99 31.43 6.88
C ALA A 88 34.18 32.37 7.77
N PHE A 89 32.85 32.40 7.64
CA PHE A 89 31.90 33.17 8.44
C PHE A 89 30.83 32.27 9.07
N GLU A 90 31.12 30.99 9.27
CA GLU A 90 30.17 30.07 9.92
C GLU A 90 29.85 30.57 11.34
N ASN A 91 28.57 30.56 11.72
CA ASN A 91 28.07 31.02 13.02
C ASN A 91 28.33 32.51 13.32
N CYS A 92 28.56 33.34 12.30
CA CYS A 92 28.49 34.80 12.40
C CYS A 92 27.02 35.26 12.47
N SER A 93 26.28 34.82 13.49
CA SER A 93 24.81 34.94 13.54
C SER A 93 24.28 36.37 13.51
N SER A 94 25.09 37.37 13.88
CA SER A 94 24.71 38.80 13.81
C SER A 94 25.13 39.50 12.51
N LEU A 95 25.79 38.81 11.58
CA LEU A 95 26.29 39.39 10.33
C LEU A 95 25.11 39.82 9.45
N ALA A 96 24.77 41.11 9.50
CA ALA A 96 23.63 41.68 8.79
C ALA A 96 23.98 42.11 7.36
N SER A 97 25.24 42.49 7.12
CA SER A 97 25.72 42.92 5.81
C SER A 97 27.17 42.53 5.54
N ILE A 98 27.45 42.12 4.31
CA ILE A 98 28.80 41.87 3.81
C ILE A 98 28.90 42.36 2.37
N THR A 99 30.03 43.00 2.02
CA THR A 99 30.30 43.42 0.65
C THR A 99 31.43 42.57 0.07
N LEU A 100 31.13 41.85 -1.01
CA LEU A 100 32.08 41.00 -1.73
C LEU A 100 32.65 41.74 -2.94
N PRO A 101 33.98 41.84 -3.12
CA PRO A 101 34.58 42.41 -4.33
C PRO A 101 34.41 41.49 -5.54
N GLU A 102 34.32 42.07 -6.73
CA GLU A 102 34.17 41.34 -8.02
C GLU A 102 35.39 40.44 -8.35
N SER A 103 36.52 40.60 -7.65
CA SER A 103 37.69 39.74 -7.80
C SER A 103 37.51 38.34 -7.22
N ILE A 104 36.50 38.11 -6.37
CA ILE A 104 36.22 36.80 -5.79
C ILE A 104 35.66 35.86 -6.87
N THR A 105 36.28 34.69 -6.98
CA THR A 105 35.92 33.64 -7.95
C THR A 105 35.46 32.35 -7.27
N SER A 106 35.67 32.21 -5.97
CA SER A 106 35.28 31.02 -5.19
C SER A 106 34.94 31.36 -3.74
N ILE A 107 33.94 30.65 -3.22
CA ILE A 107 33.46 30.73 -1.83
C ILE A 107 33.35 29.31 -1.31
N GLY A 108 34.06 28.97 -0.25
CA GLY A 108 34.16 27.62 0.29
C GLY A 108 32.85 27.06 0.85
N GLU A 109 32.89 25.77 1.18
CA GLU A 109 31.77 25.07 1.82
C GLU A 109 31.44 25.71 3.16
N TRP A 110 30.15 25.77 3.53
CA TRP A 110 29.67 26.32 4.80
C TRP A 110 30.08 27.78 5.08
N ALA A 111 30.58 28.53 4.08
CA ALA A 111 31.25 29.81 4.32
C ALA A 111 30.38 30.86 5.01
N PHE A 112 29.06 30.88 4.76
CA PHE A 112 28.10 31.77 5.43
C PHE A 112 27.03 31.00 6.20
N SER A 113 27.31 29.75 6.61
CA SER A 113 26.33 28.97 7.34
C SER A 113 26.02 29.60 8.71
N ASN A 114 24.74 29.60 9.10
CA ASN A 114 24.22 30.24 10.32
C ASN A 114 24.55 31.75 10.41
N CYS A 115 24.60 32.46 9.27
CA CYS A 115 24.60 33.92 9.24
C CYS A 115 23.16 34.45 9.37
N ASP A 116 22.51 34.16 10.50
CA ASP A 116 21.07 34.29 10.67
C ASP A 116 20.56 35.71 10.39
N ALA A 117 21.33 36.75 10.72
CA ALA A 117 20.95 38.14 10.50
C ALA A 117 21.10 38.63 9.04
N LEU A 118 21.74 37.86 8.17
CA LEU A 118 22.01 38.26 6.79
C LEU A 118 20.71 38.35 6.00
N THR A 119 20.35 39.54 5.53
CA THR A 119 19.07 39.76 4.83
C THR A 119 19.19 39.64 3.31
N THR A 120 20.33 40.04 2.76
CA THR A 120 20.69 40.01 1.33
C THR A 120 22.19 39.87 1.18
N ILE A 121 22.65 39.28 0.08
CA ILE A 121 24.06 39.27 -0.30
C ILE A 121 24.18 39.38 -1.81
N ASP A 122 25.08 40.24 -2.28
CA ASP A 122 25.43 40.35 -3.69
C ASP A 122 26.61 39.43 -4.00
N LEU A 123 26.38 38.45 -4.88
CA LEU A 123 27.40 37.52 -5.32
C LEU A 123 28.16 38.07 -6.56
N PRO A 124 29.51 38.03 -6.55
CA PRO A 124 30.36 38.35 -7.70
C PRO A 124 30.03 37.54 -8.95
N ASP A 125 30.14 38.17 -10.14
CA ASP A 125 29.78 37.52 -11.41
C ASP A 125 30.73 36.36 -11.79
N GLY A 126 31.93 36.31 -11.18
CA GLY A 126 32.94 35.27 -11.41
C GLY A 126 32.64 33.92 -10.74
N ILE A 127 31.64 33.85 -9.87
CA ILE A 127 31.27 32.60 -9.17
C ILE A 127 30.48 31.69 -10.10
N THR A 128 30.99 30.46 -10.28
CA THR A 128 30.38 29.43 -11.13
C THR A 128 29.73 28.29 -10.34
N VAL A 129 30.04 28.15 -9.04
CA VAL A 129 29.51 27.11 -8.16
C VAL A 129 29.16 27.73 -6.80
N LEU A 130 27.98 27.40 -6.27
CA LEU A 130 27.69 27.57 -4.85
C LEU A 130 27.93 26.24 -4.16
N ASN A 131 29.01 26.19 -3.36
CA ASN A 131 29.48 24.98 -2.71
C ASN A 131 28.52 24.53 -1.59
N GLN A 132 28.72 23.28 -1.14
CA GLN A 132 27.92 22.67 -0.09
C GLN A 132 27.64 23.62 1.09
N ALA A 133 26.36 23.74 1.45
CA ALA A 133 25.86 24.43 2.63
C ALA A 133 26.32 25.90 2.78
N VAL A 134 26.69 26.56 1.67
CA VAL A 134 27.26 27.92 1.72
C VAL A 134 26.36 28.94 2.43
N PHE A 135 25.03 28.85 2.31
CA PHE A 135 24.05 29.67 3.03
C PHE A 135 23.11 28.83 3.91
N PHE A 136 23.56 27.66 4.39
CA PHE A 136 22.75 26.83 5.28
C PHE A 136 22.35 27.61 6.53
N HIS A 137 21.06 27.63 6.86
CA HIS A 137 20.51 28.35 8.01
C HIS A 137 20.70 29.88 8.00
N CYS A 138 20.77 30.51 6.83
CA CYS A 138 20.66 31.97 6.73
C CYS A 138 19.20 32.43 6.90
N ASP A 139 18.64 32.28 8.11
CA ASP A 139 17.21 32.37 8.39
C ASP A 139 16.54 33.71 7.97
N ASN A 140 17.26 34.85 8.00
CA ASN A 140 16.73 36.14 7.55
C ASN A 140 16.99 36.48 6.09
N LEU A 141 17.69 35.63 5.34
CA LEU A 141 17.99 35.86 3.92
C LEU A 141 16.67 35.80 3.14
N ASN A 142 16.18 36.97 2.73
CA ASN A 142 14.87 37.08 2.08
C ASN A 142 14.98 37.15 0.55
N SER A 143 16.14 37.60 0.05
CA SER A 143 16.42 37.66 -1.38
C SER A 143 17.91 37.49 -1.67
N ILE A 144 18.20 36.89 -2.82
CA ILE A 144 19.56 36.74 -3.33
C ILE A 144 19.57 36.83 -4.86
N SER A 145 20.56 37.54 -5.41
CA SER A 145 20.82 37.57 -6.85
C SER A 145 21.97 36.62 -7.17
N LEU A 146 21.68 35.59 -7.97
CA LEU A 146 22.69 34.61 -8.36
C LEU A 146 23.52 35.10 -9.57
N PRO A 147 24.82 34.78 -9.63
CA PRO A 147 25.69 35.13 -10.75
C PRO A 147 25.19 34.60 -12.09
N SER A 148 25.32 35.36 -13.18
CA SER A 148 24.85 34.91 -14.50
C SER A 148 25.62 33.70 -15.05
N GLY A 149 26.83 33.45 -14.56
CA GLY A 149 27.68 32.32 -14.93
C GLY A 149 27.54 31.09 -14.02
N LEU A 150 26.64 31.11 -13.04
CA LEU A 150 26.49 30.02 -12.07
C LEU A 150 25.98 28.73 -12.74
N VAL A 151 26.75 27.66 -12.60
CA VAL A 151 26.53 26.36 -13.23
C VAL A 151 25.86 25.36 -12.28
N SER A 152 26.17 25.42 -10.99
CA SER A 152 25.65 24.47 -10.00
C SER A 152 25.32 25.10 -8.64
N LEU A 153 24.26 24.55 -8.03
CA LEU A 153 23.94 24.66 -6.61
C LEU A 153 24.22 23.30 -5.97
N GLU A 154 25.20 23.23 -5.08
CA GLU A 154 25.56 21.99 -4.39
C GLU A 154 24.67 21.74 -3.16
N ASN A 155 24.92 20.59 -2.51
CA ASN A 155 24.14 20.08 -1.39
C ASN A 155 23.84 21.16 -0.33
N ASN A 156 22.57 21.32 0.01
CA ASN A 156 22.11 22.24 1.07
C ASN A 156 22.46 23.73 0.86
N SER A 157 22.76 24.18 -0.38
CA SER A 157 23.22 25.55 -0.65
C SER A 157 22.39 26.66 0.02
N PHE A 158 21.06 26.53 0.02
CA PHE A 158 20.09 27.43 0.68
C PHE A 158 19.16 26.69 1.64
N ASP A 159 19.56 25.52 2.13
CA ASP A 159 18.73 24.76 3.05
C ASP A 159 18.50 25.55 4.35
N MET A 160 17.27 25.50 4.85
CA MET A 160 16.79 26.27 6.01
C MET A 160 16.88 27.80 5.86
N CYS A 161 16.99 28.35 4.65
CA CYS A 161 16.78 29.79 4.41
C CYS A 161 15.28 30.15 4.53
N VAL A 162 14.71 30.08 5.73
CA VAL A 162 13.26 30.06 5.97
C VAL A 162 12.50 31.30 5.47
N LYS A 163 13.16 32.47 5.34
CA LYS A 163 12.57 33.71 4.80
C LYS A 163 12.81 33.94 3.31
N LEU A 164 13.59 33.09 2.65
CA LEU A 164 13.91 33.25 1.23
C LEU A 164 12.64 33.11 0.39
N ASN A 165 12.24 34.22 -0.23
CA ASN A 165 11.03 34.28 -1.04
C ASN A 165 11.29 34.82 -2.46
N ASN A 166 12.46 35.43 -2.70
CA ASN A 166 12.84 35.98 -3.98
C ASN A 166 14.25 35.51 -4.39
N VAL A 167 14.29 34.51 -5.25
CA VAL A 167 15.51 33.99 -5.87
C VAL A 167 15.31 33.90 -7.38
N THR A 168 16.26 34.44 -8.14
CA THR A 168 16.28 34.31 -9.61
C THR A 168 17.38 33.34 -10.00
N LEU A 169 17.00 32.19 -10.58
CA LEU A 169 17.96 31.22 -11.08
C LEU A 169 18.53 31.68 -12.44
N PRO A 170 19.86 31.58 -12.66
CA PRO A 170 20.48 32.02 -13.90
C PRO A 170 20.29 30.99 -15.03
N ALA A 171 20.30 31.46 -16.28
CA ALA A 171 20.11 30.62 -17.45
C ALA A 171 21.25 29.62 -17.71
N SER A 172 22.39 29.76 -17.03
CA SER A 172 23.54 28.84 -17.08
C SER A 172 23.44 27.67 -16.10
N LEU A 173 22.48 27.69 -15.16
CA LEU A 173 22.37 26.68 -14.12
C LEU A 173 21.98 25.32 -14.70
N THR A 174 22.86 24.33 -14.54
CA THR A 174 22.68 22.97 -15.07
C THR A 174 22.38 21.92 -14.01
N LEU A 175 22.74 22.19 -12.75
CA LEU A 175 22.62 21.25 -11.64
C LEU A 175 22.07 21.94 -10.39
N MET A 176 21.07 21.31 -9.78
CA MET A 176 20.56 21.63 -8.44
C MET A 176 20.60 20.35 -7.62
N ASP A 177 21.54 20.27 -6.68
CA ASP A 177 21.81 19.05 -5.92
C ASP A 177 20.87 18.87 -4.72
N LYS A 178 21.15 17.86 -3.90
CA LYS A 178 20.31 17.45 -2.76
C LYS A 178 20.01 18.62 -1.82
N SER A 179 18.74 18.75 -1.46
CA SER A 179 18.25 19.74 -0.48
C SER A 179 18.61 21.21 -0.77
N ALA A 180 18.93 21.57 -2.02
CA ALA A 180 19.42 22.91 -2.36
C ALA A 180 18.53 24.07 -1.84
N PHE A 181 17.21 23.88 -1.79
CA PHE A 181 16.21 24.80 -1.23
C PHE A 181 15.30 24.11 -0.20
N SER A 182 15.78 23.06 0.48
CA SER A 182 14.99 22.42 1.54
C SER A 182 14.65 23.46 2.63
N ASP A 183 13.47 23.32 3.23
CA ASP A 183 12.98 24.15 4.33
C ASP A 183 12.96 25.68 4.06
N CYS A 184 12.98 26.08 2.79
CA CYS A 184 12.69 27.45 2.35
C CYS A 184 11.19 27.78 2.49
N TYR A 185 10.68 27.87 3.72
CA TYR A 185 9.24 27.96 4.02
C TYR A 185 8.51 29.12 3.34
N SER A 186 9.21 30.22 3.06
CA SER A 186 8.66 31.42 2.43
C SER A 186 8.74 31.40 0.89
N LEU A 187 9.41 30.42 0.28
CA LEU A 187 9.55 30.33 -1.17
C LEU A 187 8.20 29.99 -1.79
N SER A 188 7.56 30.98 -2.41
CA SER A 188 6.20 30.86 -2.94
C SER A 188 6.15 30.56 -4.45
N GLN A 189 7.21 30.96 -5.17
CA GLN A 189 7.39 30.74 -6.60
C GLN A 189 8.88 30.62 -6.93
N ILE A 190 9.19 29.78 -7.92
CA ILE A 190 10.53 29.69 -8.49
C ILE A 190 10.44 29.30 -9.97
N THR A 191 11.23 29.95 -10.80
CA THR A 191 11.33 29.62 -12.23
C THR A 191 12.60 28.81 -12.46
N LEU A 192 12.44 27.56 -12.89
CA LEU A 192 13.55 26.68 -13.24
C LEU A 192 14.05 26.98 -14.66
N PRO A 193 15.36 27.12 -14.90
CA PRO A 193 15.91 27.43 -16.22
C PRO A 193 15.93 26.19 -17.15
N ASN A 194 15.82 26.42 -18.46
CA ASN A 194 15.82 25.35 -19.47
C ASN A 194 17.13 24.54 -19.54
N SER A 195 18.23 25.09 -19.04
CA SER A 195 19.53 24.43 -18.94
C SER A 195 19.62 23.42 -17.80
N LEU A 196 18.69 23.47 -16.83
CA LEU A 196 18.70 22.59 -15.67
C LEU A 196 18.48 21.14 -16.11
N THR A 197 19.41 20.25 -15.76
CA THR A 197 19.38 18.85 -16.19
C THR A 197 18.89 17.89 -15.11
N ALA A 198 19.02 18.28 -13.84
CA ALA A 198 18.64 17.47 -12.70
C ALA A 198 18.14 18.33 -11.53
N ILE A 199 17.16 17.80 -10.79
CA ILE A 199 16.68 18.30 -9.51
C ILE A 199 16.97 17.22 -8.47
N GLY A 200 17.79 17.53 -7.47
CA GLY A 200 18.25 16.58 -6.45
C GLY A 200 17.15 16.06 -5.52
N GLU A 201 17.50 15.02 -4.76
CA GLU A 201 16.68 14.51 -3.66
C GLU A 201 16.35 15.65 -2.68
N ASN A 202 15.11 15.75 -2.22
CA ASN A 202 14.65 16.78 -1.28
C ASN A 202 14.92 18.24 -1.70
N ALA A 203 15.24 18.52 -2.97
CA ALA A 203 15.69 19.86 -3.39
C ALA A 203 14.75 20.99 -3.00
N PHE A 204 13.43 20.75 -2.94
CA PHE A 204 12.41 21.68 -2.46
C PHE A 204 11.61 21.11 -1.28
N TRP A 205 12.16 20.16 -0.52
CA TRP A 205 11.49 19.58 0.63
C TRP A 205 10.97 20.67 1.57
N SER A 206 9.72 20.54 2.01
CA SER A 206 9.07 21.50 2.92
C SER A 206 9.05 22.96 2.43
N CYS A 207 9.10 23.24 1.13
CA CYS A 207 8.81 24.58 0.59
C CYS A 207 7.32 24.92 0.74
N ASN A 208 6.88 25.17 1.97
CA ASN A 208 5.47 25.22 2.40
C ASN A 208 4.65 26.37 1.81
N SER A 209 5.30 27.36 1.20
CA SER A 209 4.61 28.43 0.47
C SER A 209 4.49 28.18 -1.03
N LEU A 210 5.23 27.22 -1.59
CA LEU A 210 5.27 26.92 -3.02
C LEU A 210 3.93 26.33 -3.45
N SER A 211 3.24 27.00 -4.36
CA SER A 211 1.87 26.62 -4.78
C SER A 211 1.82 25.85 -6.10
N SER A 212 2.77 26.12 -7.00
CA SER A 212 2.98 25.41 -8.25
C SER A 212 4.44 25.46 -8.68
N ILE A 213 4.86 24.50 -9.50
CA ILE A 213 6.16 24.51 -10.16
C ILE A 213 6.06 23.93 -11.57
N ILE A 214 6.89 24.43 -12.49
CA ILE A 214 6.96 23.97 -13.88
C ILE A 214 8.33 23.32 -14.12
N ILE A 215 8.33 22.05 -14.52
CA ILE A 215 9.54 21.32 -14.93
C ILE A 215 9.92 21.73 -16.36
N PRO A 216 11.11 22.31 -16.59
CA PRO A 216 11.53 22.83 -17.88
C PRO A 216 12.08 21.72 -18.78
N SER A 217 12.38 22.04 -20.04
CA SER A 217 12.69 21.06 -21.09
C SER A 217 13.97 20.25 -20.84
N GLY A 218 14.96 20.83 -20.16
CA GLY A 218 16.26 20.22 -19.90
C GLY A 218 16.28 19.14 -18.82
N VAL A 219 15.29 19.11 -17.93
CA VAL A 219 15.30 18.23 -16.74
C VAL A 219 15.08 16.78 -17.15
N LYS A 220 16.06 15.94 -16.82
CA LYS A 220 16.10 14.50 -17.11
C LYS A 220 15.96 13.64 -15.87
N ASN A 221 16.38 14.16 -14.71
CA ASN A 221 16.34 13.44 -13.44
C ASN A 221 15.70 14.30 -12.35
N ILE A 222 14.85 13.67 -11.54
CA ILE A 222 14.24 14.26 -10.35
C ILE A 222 14.42 13.25 -9.23
N GLY A 223 15.10 13.66 -8.17
CA GLY A 223 15.41 12.81 -7.01
C GLY A 223 14.18 12.51 -6.15
N ALA A 224 14.32 11.52 -5.27
CA ALA A 224 13.27 11.14 -4.33
C ALA A 224 12.84 12.34 -3.47
N ALA A 225 11.53 12.45 -3.23
CA ALA A 225 10.93 13.48 -2.39
C ALA A 225 11.36 14.93 -2.73
N ALA A 226 11.79 15.22 -3.96
CA ALA A 226 12.22 16.56 -4.38
C ALA A 226 11.19 17.67 -4.10
N PHE A 227 9.90 17.31 -4.05
CA PHE A 227 8.78 18.20 -3.73
C PHE A 227 7.96 17.71 -2.51
N GLY A 228 8.56 16.86 -1.67
CA GLY A 228 7.91 16.29 -0.49
C GLY A 228 7.61 17.34 0.58
N ASN A 229 6.55 17.12 1.34
CA ASN A 229 6.08 18.03 2.39
C ASN A 229 5.82 19.48 1.94
N CYS A 230 5.68 19.78 0.65
CA CYS A 230 5.28 21.12 0.17
C CYS A 230 3.77 21.31 0.35
N LEU A 231 3.32 21.71 1.55
CA LEU A 231 1.91 21.65 1.95
C LEU A 231 0.93 22.55 1.18
N LYS A 232 1.42 23.51 0.37
CA LYS A 232 0.59 24.32 -0.54
C LYS A 232 0.75 23.94 -2.00
N LEU A 233 1.64 23.00 -2.33
CA LEU A 233 1.92 22.64 -3.72
C LEU A 233 0.75 21.84 -4.27
N THR A 234 0.01 22.45 -5.19
CA THR A 234 -1.17 21.83 -5.80
C THR A 234 -0.92 21.43 -7.25
N SER A 235 0.16 21.88 -7.90
CA SER A 235 0.47 21.48 -9.28
C SER A 235 1.96 21.37 -9.52
N ILE A 236 2.37 20.26 -10.14
CA ILE A 236 3.68 20.09 -10.76
C ILE A 236 3.43 19.91 -12.26
N ASP A 237 3.61 20.97 -13.01
CA ASP A 237 3.39 21.01 -14.45
C ASP A 237 4.70 20.74 -15.20
N VAL A 238 4.61 20.29 -16.45
CA VAL A 238 5.78 19.96 -17.28
C VAL A 238 5.61 20.63 -18.63
N VAL A 239 6.65 21.31 -19.12
CA VAL A 239 6.60 21.93 -20.44
C VAL A 239 6.49 20.86 -21.55
N PRO A 240 5.79 21.13 -22.67
CA PRO A 240 5.61 20.14 -23.74
C PRO A 240 6.92 19.56 -24.31
N GLU A 241 7.97 20.37 -24.34
CA GLU A 241 9.29 20.04 -24.87
C GLU A 241 10.10 19.11 -23.95
N ASN A 242 9.68 18.90 -22.69
CA ASN A 242 10.37 17.95 -21.81
C ASN A 242 10.16 16.52 -22.34
N THR A 243 11.27 15.80 -22.52
CA THR A 243 11.30 14.46 -23.10
C THR A 243 11.32 13.34 -22.06
N SER A 244 11.52 13.66 -20.78
CA SER A 244 11.69 12.70 -19.68
C SER A 244 10.44 12.57 -18.80
N PHE A 245 9.68 13.66 -18.64
CA PHE A 245 8.53 13.76 -17.76
C PHE A 245 7.27 14.22 -18.48
N ALA A 246 6.13 13.98 -17.84
CA ALA A 246 4.84 14.49 -18.22
C ALA A 246 4.06 14.89 -16.97
N SER A 247 3.14 15.84 -17.10
CA SER A 247 2.16 16.13 -16.08
C SER A 247 0.77 15.77 -16.57
N SER A 248 -0.03 15.15 -15.70
CA SER A 248 -1.45 14.96 -15.94
C SER A 248 -2.23 15.54 -14.78
N THR A 249 -3.06 16.54 -15.07
CA THR A 249 -3.80 17.32 -14.07
C THR A 249 -2.91 17.82 -12.94
N GLY A 250 -1.65 18.21 -13.19
CA GLY A 250 -0.72 18.71 -12.18
C GLY A 250 -0.02 17.64 -11.31
N ILE A 251 -0.16 16.35 -11.62
CA ILE A 251 0.61 15.26 -11.00
C ILE A 251 1.76 14.90 -11.93
N LEU A 252 2.96 14.71 -11.37
CA LEU A 252 4.18 14.44 -12.13
C LEU A 252 4.37 12.95 -12.38
N TYR A 253 4.59 12.59 -13.64
CA TYR A 253 4.90 11.25 -14.11
C TYR A 253 6.16 11.25 -14.99
N ASN A 254 6.71 10.08 -15.26
CA ASN A 254 7.61 9.91 -16.39
C ASN A 254 6.86 10.15 -17.72
N LYS A 255 7.59 10.34 -18.83
CA LYS A 255 7.02 10.74 -20.12
C LYS A 255 5.87 9.84 -20.61
N ASN A 256 5.96 8.54 -20.34
CA ASN A 256 4.99 7.53 -20.77
C ASN A 256 3.84 7.31 -19.77
N CYS A 257 3.79 8.06 -18.67
CA CYS A 257 2.82 7.88 -17.59
C CYS A 257 2.78 6.47 -16.97
N THR A 258 3.93 5.79 -16.93
CA THR A 258 4.12 4.46 -16.33
C THR A 258 4.75 4.49 -14.94
N LYS A 259 5.31 5.63 -14.51
CA LYS A 259 5.81 5.85 -13.15
C LYS A 259 5.23 7.14 -12.60
N LEU A 260 4.59 7.08 -11.44
CA LEU A 260 4.22 8.28 -10.67
C LEU A 260 5.49 8.77 -9.97
N VAL A 261 5.97 9.95 -10.35
CA VAL A 261 7.25 10.49 -9.88
C VAL A 261 7.04 11.35 -8.64
N SER A 262 6.01 12.21 -8.64
CA SER A 262 5.68 13.02 -7.47
C SER A 262 4.21 13.44 -7.49
N TYR A 263 3.58 13.31 -6.33
CA TYR A 263 2.25 13.80 -6.04
C TYR A 263 2.34 15.12 -5.26
N PRO A 264 1.67 16.19 -5.72
CA PRO A 264 1.69 17.48 -5.01
C PRO A 264 1.10 17.37 -3.60
N SER A 265 1.91 17.67 -2.58
CA SER A 265 1.55 17.48 -1.15
C SER A 265 0.42 18.39 -0.66
N GLY A 266 0.06 19.45 -1.39
CA GLY A 266 -1.09 20.31 -1.06
C GLY A 266 -2.45 19.80 -1.57
N ARG A 267 -2.50 18.62 -2.21
CA ARG A 267 -3.75 18.02 -2.68
C ARG A 267 -4.38 17.11 -1.63
N SER A 268 -5.51 17.54 -1.08
CA SER A 268 -6.30 16.77 -0.11
C SER A 268 -7.21 15.73 -0.77
N GLY A 269 -7.66 14.76 0.02
CA GLY A 269 -8.68 13.78 -0.38
C GLY A 269 -8.08 12.46 -0.86
N VAL A 270 -8.79 11.77 -1.76
CA VAL A 270 -8.37 10.46 -2.29
C VAL A 270 -7.67 10.62 -3.63
N CYS A 271 -6.44 10.13 -3.74
CA CYS A 271 -5.73 10.06 -5.01
C CYS A 271 -6.19 8.82 -5.79
N SER A 272 -6.48 8.98 -7.08
CA SER A 272 -6.73 7.85 -7.99
C SER A 272 -5.63 7.77 -9.03
N ILE A 273 -4.83 6.71 -8.95
CA ILE A 273 -3.70 6.50 -9.85
C ILE A 273 -4.21 5.86 -11.16
N PRO A 274 -3.84 6.37 -12.35
CA PRO A 274 -4.28 5.80 -13.63
C PRO A 274 -3.75 4.39 -13.90
N ASN A 275 -4.51 3.54 -14.61
CA ASN A 275 -4.11 2.18 -15.02
C ASN A 275 -2.88 2.12 -15.94
N THR A 276 -2.37 3.25 -16.43
CA THR A 276 -1.11 3.30 -17.18
C THR A 276 0.11 3.17 -16.26
N VAL A 277 -0.05 3.47 -14.97
CA VAL A 277 1.03 3.46 -13.98
C VAL A 277 1.36 2.03 -13.59
N ILE A 278 2.65 1.70 -13.68
CA ILE A 278 3.24 0.41 -13.34
C ILE A 278 4.02 0.50 -12.03
N SER A 279 4.58 1.67 -11.69
CA SER A 279 5.33 1.87 -10.44
C SER A 279 5.02 3.20 -9.77
N ILE A 280 5.03 3.19 -8.44
CA ILE A 280 5.05 4.39 -7.61
C ILE A 280 6.50 4.67 -7.24
N GLY A 281 7.01 5.85 -7.60
CA GLY A 281 8.41 6.21 -7.42
C GLY A 281 8.81 6.53 -5.98
N ASP A 282 10.12 6.62 -5.79
CA ASP A 282 10.72 6.92 -4.48
C ASP A 282 10.28 8.30 -3.99
N GLY A 283 9.81 8.35 -2.75
CA GLY A 283 9.30 9.57 -2.13
C GLY A 283 8.09 10.21 -2.84
N ALA A 284 7.38 9.47 -3.70
CA ALA A 284 6.37 10.06 -4.59
C ALA A 284 5.22 10.77 -3.85
N PHE A 285 4.82 10.29 -2.67
CA PHE A 285 3.83 10.89 -1.77
C PHE A 285 4.47 11.39 -0.46
N CYS A 286 5.79 11.45 -0.37
CA CYS A 286 6.48 11.73 0.89
C CYS A 286 6.09 13.10 1.49
N GLY A 287 5.81 13.12 2.78
CA GLY A 287 5.36 14.30 3.53
C GLY A 287 3.92 14.73 3.24
N ASN A 288 3.11 13.90 2.57
CA ASN A 288 1.73 14.26 2.29
C ASN A 288 0.82 14.15 3.53
N ASN A 289 0.65 15.28 4.21
CA ASN A 289 -0.11 15.40 5.45
C ASN A 289 -1.58 15.83 5.25
N VAL A 290 -2.14 15.69 4.04
CA VAL A 290 -3.55 16.02 3.74
C VAL A 290 -4.29 14.94 2.94
N LEU A 291 -3.56 13.97 2.38
CA LEU A 291 -4.08 12.83 1.66
C LEU A 291 -4.75 11.85 2.63
N THR A 292 -5.97 11.41 2.30
CA THR A 292 -6.74 10.50 3.17
C THR A 292 -6.81 9.07 2.64
N GLY A 293 -6.54 8.86 1.34
CA GLY A 293 -6.55 7.54 0.70
C GLY A 293 -5.91 7.54 -0.68
N VAL A 294 -5.51 6.35 -1.15
CA VAL A 294 -4.92 6.16 -2.48
C VAL A 294 -5.51 4.91 -3.13
N ASN A 295 -6.12 5.09 -4.30
CA ASN A 295 -6.58 4.00 -5.15
C ASN A 295 -5.43 3.58 -6.08
N ILE A 296 -4.76 2.49 -5.73
CA ILE A 296 -3.68 1.90 -6.53
C ILE A 296 -4.28 0.88 -7.52
N PRO A 297 -4.11 1.04 -8.84
CA PRO A 297 -4.65 0.11 -9.83
C PRO A 297 -3.84 -1.19 -9.90
N THR A 298 -4.46 -2.25 -10.42
CA THR A 298 -3.84 -3.58 -10.59
C THR A 298 -2.72 -3.63 -11.63
N SER A 299 -2.46 -2.52 -12.33
CA SER A 299 -1.31 -2.35 -13.21
C SER A 299 -0.02 -2.09 -12.43
N VAL A 300 -0.10 -1.65 -11.17
CA VAL A 300 1.08 -1.34 -10.35
C VAL A 300 1.70 -2.62 -9.81
N THR A 301 3.01 -2.75 -10.00
CA THR A 301 3.84 -3.87 -9.56
C THR A 301 4.83 -3.49 -8.45
N ASP A 302 5.19 -2.22 -8.34
CA ASP A 302 6.28 -1.76 -7.45
C ASP A 302 5.92 -0.46 -6.71
N ILE A 303 6.24 -0.43 -5.41
CA ILE A 303 6.15 0.75 -4.54
C ILE A 303 7.56 1.09 -4.03
N GLY A 304 8.08 2.24 -4.44
CA GLY A 304 9.47 2.66 -4.20
C GLY A 304 9.80 3.10 -2.77
N LEU A 305 11.10 3.40 -2.57
CA LEU A 305 11.69 3.81 -1.30
C LEU A 305 10.96 5.03 -0.74
N SER A 306 10.54 4.99 0.53
CA SER A 306 9.87 6.12 1.18
C SER A 306 8.63 6.64 0.44
N ALA A 307 8.00 5.84 -0.42
CA ALA A 307 6.93 6.31 -1.32
C ALA A 307 5.81 7.07 -0.60
N PHE A 308 5.41 6.64 0.61
CA PHE A 308 4.40 7.27 1.47
C PHE A 308 4.98 7.74 2.81
N GLU A 309 6.30 7.94 2.90
CA GLU A 309 6.93 8.40 4.14
C GLU A 309 6.26 9.70 4.65
N TYR A 310 5.99 9.79 5.96
CA TYR A 310 5.26 10.87 6.61
C TYR A 310 3.90 11.23 5.98
N CYS A 311 3.19 10.27 5.37
CA CYS A 311 1.77 10.44 5.05
C CYS A 311 0.90 10.33 6.30
N GLU A 312 0.93 11.32 7.19
CA GLU A 312 0.35 11.20 8.54
C GLU A 312 -1.19 11.11 8.56
N THR A 313 -1.88 11.60 7.53
CA THR A 313 -3.35 11.57 7.42
C THR A 313 -3.90 10.37 6.64
N LEU A 314 -3.03 9.55 6.06
CA LEU A 314 -3.44 8.35 5.32
C LEU A 314 -4.00 7.32 6.32
N THR A 315 -5.29 7.01 6.23
CA THR A 315 -5.96 6.13 7.20
C THR A 315 -6.04 4.68 6.74
N ASN A 316 -6.28 4.48 5.45
CA ASN A 316 -6.36 3.17 4.82
C ASN A 316 -5.72 3.24 3.43
N ILE A 317 -5.09 2.12 3.05
CA ILE A 317 -4.59 1.90 1.71
C ILE A 317 -4.68 0.41 1.39
N SER A 318 -5.23 0.09 0.22
CA SER A 318 -5.28 -1.27 -0.28
C SER A 318 -4.19 -1.47 -1.32
N ILE A 319 -3.28 -2.41 -1.06
CA ILE A 319 -2.21 -2.74 -1.98
C ILE A 319 -2.69 -3.88 -2.89
N PRO A 320 -2.77 -3.69 -4.21
CA PRO A 320 -3.30 -4.71 -5.11
C PRO A 320 -2.37 -5.92 -5.18
N ALA A 321 -2.94 -7.10 -5.46
CA ALA A 321 -2.19 -8.36 -5.53
C ALA A 321 -1.12 -8.41 -6.65
N SER A 322 -1.17 -7.46 -7.59
CA SER A 322 -0.14 -7.26 -8.62
C SER A 322 1.17 -6.72 -8.08
N VAL A 323 1.17 -6.09 -6.90
CA VAL A 323 2.37 -5.55 -6.28
C VAL A 323 3.26 -6.68 -5.79
N THR A 324 4.48 -6.71 -6.31
CA THR A 324 5.51 -7.70 -5.99
C THR A 324 6.63 -7.14 -5.12
N SER A 325 6.81 -5.82 -5.10
CA SER A 325 7.79 -5.13 -4.25
C SER A 325 7.20 -3.93 -3.50
N ILE A 326 7.58 -3.80 -2.23
CA ILE A 326 7.38 -2.63 -1.37
C ILE A 326 8.73 -2.36 -0.71
N GLU A 327 9.40 -1.30 -1.14
CA GLU A 327 10.77 -1.00 -0.72
C GLU A 327 10.87 -0.41 0.70
N ASP A 328 12.10 -0.20 1.17
CA ASP A 328 12.43 0.38 2.47
C ASP A 328 11.61 1.65 2.77
N ALA A 329 11.25 1.80 4.06
CA ALA A 329 10.57 3.00 4.58
C ALA A 329 9.28 3.41 3.84
N ALA A 330 8.70 2.57 2.96
CA ALA A 330 7.60 2.97 2.09
C ALA A 330 6.40 3.57 2.83
N PHE A 331 6.11 3.17 4.07
CA PHE A 331 5.07 3.74 4.94
C PHE A 331 5.63 4.30 6.25
N PHE A 332 6.91 4.69 6.28
CA PHE A 332 7.55 5.30 7.44
C PHE A 332 6.71 6.49 7.93
N GLY A 333 6.40 6.55 9.22
CA GLY A 333 5.71 7.68 9.82
C GLY A 333 4.26 7.86 9.37
N CYS A 334 3.62 6.88 8.71
CA CYS A 334 2.18 6.93 8.42
C CYS A 334 1.35 6.75 9.71
N LYS A 335 1.33 7.78 10.56
CA LYS A 335 0.73 7.74 11.90
C LYS A 335 -0.78 7.53 11.89
N GLY A 336 -1.48 7.95 10.83
CA GLY A 336 -2.92 7.77 10.66
C GLY A 336 -3.34 6.37 10.19
N LEU A 337 -2.40 5.56 9.69
CA LEU A 337 -2.69 4.27 9.07
C LEU A 337 -3.20 3.29 10.12
N THR A 338 -4.47 2.88 10.02
CA THR A 338 -5.10 1.95 10.97
C THR A 338 -5.06 0.51 10.51
N GLU A 339 -5.11 0.29 9.19
CA GLU A 339 -5.10 -1.01 8.54
C GLU A 339 -4.40 -0.94 7.19
N ILE A 340 -3.76 -2.04 6.79
CA ILE A 340 -3.18 -2.21 5.46
C ILE A 340 -3.26 -3.69 5.06
N ASN A 341 -3.72 -3.94 3.84
CA ASN A 341 -3.74 -5.27 3.24
C ASN A 341 -2.52 -5.44 2.35
N LEU A 342 -1.65 -6.39 2.71
CA LEU A 342 -0.44 -6.69 1.97
C LEU A 342 -0.68 -7.79 0.90
N PRO A 343 -0.01 -7.72 -0.26
CA PRO A 343 -0.09 -8.76 -1.28
C PRO A 343 0.43 -10.11 -0.75
N ALA A 344 -0.32 -11.19 -0.99
CA ALA A 344 0.04 -12.53 -0.51
C ALA A 344 1.36 -13.07 -1.07
N SER A 345 1.82 -12.55 -2.21
CA SER A 345 3.06 -12.91 -2.90
C SER A 345 4.32 -12.26 -2.31
N LEU A 346 4.17 -11.28 -1.43
CA LEU A 346 5.29 -10.50 -0.92
C LEU A 346 6.19 -11.34 0.00
N LYS A 347 7.48 -11.40 -0.34
CA LYS A 347 8.47 -12.26 0.32
C LYS A 347 9.18 -11.59 1.49
N SER A 348 9.18 -10.27 1.55
CA SER A 348 9.90 -9.54 2.58
C SER A 348 9.06 -8.35 3.03
N ILE A 349 9.15 -8.03 4.32
CA ILE A 349 8.83 -6.70 4.82
C ILE A 349 10.16 -5.98 4.97
N GLU A 350 10.42 -4.98 4.16
CA GLU A 350 11.72 -4.31 4.10
C GLU A 350 12.03 -3.46 5.35
N PRO A 351 13.29 -3.02 5.53
CA PRO A 351 13.66 -2.15 6.63
C PRO A 351 12.77 -0.89 6.72
N TYR A 352 12.40 -0.55 7.95
CA TYR A 352 11.62 0.64 8.28
C TYR A 352 10.23 0.77 7.61
N THR A 353 9.73 -0.23 6.86
CA THR A 353 8.53 -0.11 6.03
C THR A 353 7.32 0.48 6.79
N PHE A 354 7.07 0.08 8.04
CA PHE A 354 5.99 0.58 8.89
C PHE A 354 6.48 1.30 10.14
N TYR A 355 7.73 1.77 10.15
CA TYR A 355 8.28 2.49 11.29
C TYR A 355 7.36 3.65 11.69
N GLY A 356 6.93 3.73 12.94
CA GLY A 356 6.13 4.85 13.43
C GLY A 356 4.68 4.86 12.94
N CYS A 357 4.17 3.79 12.31
CA CYS A 357 2.74 3.61 12.05
C CYS A 357 1.98 3.36 13.36
N SER A 358 1.85 4.40 14.18
CA SER A 358 1.41 4.28 15.57
C SER A 358 -0.06 3.91 15.74
N SER A 359 -0.90 4.17 14.74
CA SER A 359 -2.33 3.83 14.76
C SER A 359 -2.65 2.43 14.23
N LEU A 360 -1.67 1.75 13.62
CA LEU A 360 -1.85 0.41 13.07
C LEU A 360 -2.21 -0.55 14.20
N SER A 361 -3.44 -1.06 14.19
CA SER A 361 -4.00 -1.87 15.27
C SER A 361 -3.76 -3.37 15.09
N GLY A 362 -3.57 -3.79 13.83
CA GLY A 362 -3.19 -5.15 13.47
C GLY A 362 -2.52 -5.15 12.10
N ILE A 363 -1.71 -6.18 11.86
CA ILE A 363 -1.14 -6.44 10.54
C ILE A 363 -1.20 -7.91 10.22
N VAL A 364 -1.65 -8.22 9.00
CA VAL A 364 -1.65 -9.56 8.44
C VAL A 364 -0.43 -9.69 7.55
N LEU A 365 0.55 -10.49 7.99
CA LEU A 365 1.74 -10.76 7.21
C LEU A 365 1.43 -11.76 6.08
N PRO A 366 1.93 -11.54 4.85
CA PRO A 366 1.80 -12.48 3.73
C PRO A 366 2.33 -13.87 4.06
N SER A 367 1.66 -14.94 3.60
CA SER A 367 2.10 -16.32 3.91
C SER A 367 3.47 -16.68 3.33
N GLU A 368 3.87 -15.97 2.28
CA GLU A 368 5.15 -16.13 1.58
C GLU A 368 6.28 -15.30 2.20
N THR A 369 6.04 -14.55 3.29
CA THR A 369 7.07 -13.75 3.94
C THR A 369 8.19 -14.63 4.51
N GLU A 370 9.41 -14.38 4.05
CA GLU A 370 10.66 -15.03 4.43
C GLU A 370 11.48 -14.15 5.40
N ASN A 371 11.37 -12.83 5.28
CA ASN A 371 12.17 -11.86 6.05
C ASN A 371 11.32 -10.70 6.59
N ILE A 372 11.62 -10.28 7.83
CA ILE A 372 11.14 -9.02 8.41
C ILE A 372 12.35 -8.13 8.67
N GLY A 373 12.37 -6.94 8.08
CA GLY A 373 13.51 -6.04 8.07
C GLY A 373 13.80 -5.35 9.39
N THR A 374 14.99 -4.75 9.46
CA THR A 374 15.41 -3.89 10.58
C THR A 374 14.40 -2.76 10.78
N ASN A 375 13.96 -2.54 12.02
CA ASN A 375 13.02 -1.50 12.40
C ASN A 375 11.65 -1.53 11.66
N ALA A 376 11.29 -2.64 10.99
CA ALA A 376 10.11 -2.72 10.13
C ALA A 376 8.81 -2.24 10.81
N PHE A 377 8.62 -2.53 12.10
CA PHE A 377 7.45 -2.14 12.90
C PHE A 377 7.81 -1.30 14.13
N THR A 378 9.00 -0.72 14.20
CA THR A 378 9.40 0.08 15.37
C THR A 378 8.40 1.21 15.59
N ASN A 379 7.97 1.44 16.84
CA ASN A 379 6.94 2.41 17.22
C ASN A 379 5.54 2.16 16.61
N CYS A 380 5.22 0.95 16.14
CA CYS A 380 3.83 0.54 15.86
C CYS A 380 3.09 0.26 17.18
N ARG A 381 2.71 1.34 17.88
CA ARG A 381 2.27 1.30 19.28
C ARG A 381 0.94 0.57 19.51
N ASN A 382 0.04 0.52 18.52
CA ASN A 382 -1.30 -0.04 18.67
C ASN A 382 -1.43 -1.50 18.23
N ILE A 383 -0.40 -2.11 17.64
CA ILE A 383 -0.46 -3.52 17.23
C ILE A 383 -0.60 -4.38 18.48
N THR A 384 -1.71 -5.11 18.62
CA THR A 384 -1.98 -5.98 19.78
C THR A 384 -1.36 -7.35 19.63
N GLY A 385 -1.31 -7.85 18.40
CA GLY A 385 -0.68 -9.11 18.05
C GLY A 385 -0.57 -9.29 16.53
N THR A 386 0.26 -10.24 16.12
CA THR A 386 0.33 -10.69 14.73
C THR A 386 0.80 -12.15 14.66
N ILE A 387 0.58 -12.76 13.51
CA ILE A 387 1.06 -14.09 13.18
C ILE A 387 2.31 -13.93 12.34
N ILE A 388 3.40 -14.55 12.78
CA ILE A 388 4.64 -14.68 12.03
C ILE A 388 4.53 -15.93 11.14
N PRO A 389 4.49 -15.77 9.80
CA PRO A 389 4.35 -16.89 8.86
C PRO A 389 5.46 -17.94 8.99
N GLY A 390 5.15 -19.18 8.62
CA GLY A 390 6.07 -20.31 8.82
C GLY A 390 7.34 -20.25 7.95
N LYS A 391 7.34 -19.41 6.91
CA LYS A 391 8.49 -19.17 6.03
C LYS A 391 9.46 -18.12 6.57
N VAL A 392 9.10 -17.37 7.61
CA VAL A 392 9.98 -16.35 8.18
C VAL A 392 11.18 -17.03 8.82
N THR A 393 12.36 -16.78 8.28
CA THR A 393 13.63 -17.32 8.79
C THR A 393 14.53 -16.24 9.41
N ASN A 394 14.23 -14.97 9.17
CA ASN A 394 14.99 -13.83 9.69
C ASN A 394 14.10 -12.66 10.13
N ILE A 395 14.41 -12.09 11.30
CA ILE A 395 13.81 -10.85 11.83
C ILE A 395 14.96 -9.90 12.17
N GLY A 396 15.01 -8.73 11.51
CA GLY A 396 16.07 -7.74 11.64
C GLY A 396 16.11 -7.02 12.97
N ASP A 397 17.16 -6.22 13.16
CA ASP A 397 17.39 -5.46 14.40
C ASP A 397 16.20 -4.57 14.72
N TYR A 398 15.81 -4.51 15.99
CA TYR A 398 14.77 -3.62 16.50
C TYR A 398 13.38 -3.79 15.87
N ALA A 399 13.10 -4.84 15.08
CA ALA A 399 11.91 -4.95 14.23
C ALA A 399 10.57 -4.60 14.90
N PHE A 400 10.36 -4.92 16.19
CA PHE A 400 9.15 -4.59 16.96
C PHE A 400 9.46 -3.72 18.19
N THR A 401 10.48 -2.86 18.11
CA THR A 401 10.86 -1.97 19.21
C THR A 401 9.76 -0.97 19.50
N ASN A 402 9.46 -0.72 20.77
CA ASN A 402 8.42 0.20 21.24
C ASN A 402 7.00 -0.10 20.70
N CYS A 403 6.72 -1.34 20.27
CA CYS A 403 5.36 -1.83 20.05
C CYS A 403 4.68 -2.09 21.40
N ILE A 404 4.31 -1.01 22.10
CA ILE A 404 3.83 -1.08 23.50
C ILE A 404 2.52 -1.85 23.66
N GLY A 405 1.66 -1.88 22.63
CA GLY A 405 0.41 -2.63 22.60
C GLY A 405 0.59 -4.12 22.34
N LEU A 406 1.79 -4.57 21.94
CA LEU A 406 2.03 -5.93 21.49
C LEU A 406 1.98 -6.91 22.67
N THR A 407 0.87 -7.62 22.82
CA THR A 407 0.65 -8.57 23.92
C THR A 407 0.90 -10.02 23.53
N SER A 408 0.82 -10.34 22.24
CA SER A 408 1.04 -11.69 21.76
C SER A 408 1.60 -11.75 20.34
N LEU A 409 2.54 -12.67 20.12
CA LEU A 409 2.94 -13.10 18.78
C LEU A 409 2.72 -14.60 18.65
N ARG A 410 2.29 -15.05 17.47
CA ARG A 410 2.19 -16.48 17.15
C ARG A 410 3.10 -16.83 15.97
N PHE A 411 4.03 -17.75 16.18
CA PHE A 411 4.94 -18.25 15.16
C PHE A 411 4.44 -19.57 14.57
N LEU A 412 4.24 -19.60 13.24
CA LEU A 412 3.85 -20.83 12.53
C LEU A 412 5.05 -21.70 12.13
N GLY A 413 6.27 -21.17 12.18
CA GLY A 413 7.53 -21.86 11.86
C GLY A 413 8.49 -21.99 13.04
N ASN A 414 9.66 -22.59 12.79
CA ASN A 414 10.77 -22.61 13.74
C ASN A 414 11.18 -21.19 14.16
N ALA A 415 11.87 -21.06 15.30
CA ALA A 415 12.37 -19.76 15.73
C ALA A 415 13.31 -19.18 14.66
N PRO A 416 13.03 -17.98 14.13
CA PRO A 416 13.88 -17.35 13.13
C PRO A 416 15.19 -16.88 13.75
N LYS A 417 16.17 -16.60 12.90
CA LYS A 417 17.31 -15.77 13.29
C LYS A 417 16.79 -14.37 13.62
N VAL A 418 17.28 -13.81 14.71
CA VAL A 418 16.82 -12.52 15.21
C VAL A 418 17.99 -11.56 15.36
N GLY A 419 17.73 -10.31 15.00
CA GLY A 419 18.61 -9.19 15.23
C GLY A 419 18.64 -8.74 16.69
N LYS A 420 19.35 -7.64 16.93
CA LYS A 420 19.47 -7.00 18.23
C LYS A 420 18.13 -6.40 18.69
N ASP A 421 17.80 -6.58 19.98
CA ASP A 421 16.75 -5.83 20.69
C ASP A 421 15.36 -5.84 20.03
N ILE A 422 14.97 -6.92 19.32
CA ILE A 422 13.74 -6.96 18.50
C ILE A 422 12.44 -6.63 19.26
N PHE A 423 12.40 -6.79 20.59
CA PHE A 423 11.25 -6.50 21.45
C PHE A 423 11.53 -5.42 22.50
N LYS A 424 12.58 -4.62 22.36
CA LYS A 424 12.90 -3.56 23.31
C LYS A 424 11.72 -2.58 23.44
N GLY A 425 11.33 -2.21 24.65
CA GLY A 425 10.22 -1.28 24.89
C GLY A 425 8.81 -1.85 24.64
N THR A 426 8.66 -3.13 24.27
CA THR A 426 7.36 -3.82 24.29
C THR A 426 6.93 -4.16 25.73
N THR A 427 5.64 -4.40 25.96
CA THR A 427 5.13 -4.79 27.29
C THR A 427 5.84 -6.03 27.85
N THR A 428 6.00 -6.07 29.18
CA THR A 428 6.54 -7.24 29.90
C THR A 428 5.62 -8.45 29.82
N SER A 429 4.33 -8.25 29.55
CA SER A 429 3.33 -9.30 29.38
C SER A 429 3.30 -9.91 27.98
N LEU A 430 4.16 -9.47 27.06
CA LEU A 430 4.23 -10.03 25.70
C LEU A 430 4.55 -11.53 25.76
N LYS A 431 3.61 -12.34 25.27
CA LYS A 431 3.76 -13.79 25.12
C LYS A 431 4.16 -14.15 23.69
N ILE A 432 5.15 -15.02 23.57
CA ILE A 432 5.54 -15.64 22.31
C ILE A 432 4.96 -17.04 22.25
N ASN A 433 3.93 -17.22 21.43
CA ASN A 433 3.30 -18.51 21.19
C ASN A 433 3.89 -19.15 19.94
N TYR A 434 4.14 -20.44 19.97
CA TYR A 434 4.65 -21.19 18.82
C TYR A 434 4.05 -22.59 18.80
N LEU A 435 4.01 -23.22 17.63
CA LEU A 435 3.49 -24.57 17.51
C LEU A 435 4.46 -25.55 18.18
N SER A 436 4.02 -26.49 19.01
CA SER A 436 4.89 -27.46 19.72
C SER A 436 5.84 -28.26 18.83
N ARG A 437 5.50 -28.45 17.55
CA ARG A 437 6.40 -29.07 16.55
C ARG A 437 7.58 -28.19 16.14
N ASN A 438 7.50 -26.89 16.38
CA ASN A 438 8.51 -25.91 16.00
C ASN A 438 9.63 -25.86 17.05
N THR A 439 10.85 -25.69 16.57
CA THR A 439 12.08 -25.75 17.36
C THR A 439 12.78 -24.40 17.42
N GLY A 440 13.77 -24.25 18.33
CA GLY A 440 14.62 -23.05 18.42
C GLY A 440 14.12 -21.96 19.39
N PHE A 441 12.93 -22.13 19.98
CA PHE A 441 12.43 -21.22 21.03
C PHE A 441 12.98 -21.63 22.40
N SER A 442 13.76 -20.75 23.03
CA SER A 442 14.11 -20.85 24.45
C SER A 442 12.99 -20.29 25.34
N ASN A 443 13.05 -20.47 26.66
CA ASN A 443 12.16 -19.75 27.58
C ASN A 443 13.01 -19.10 28.69
N PRO A 444 13.18 -17.76 28.68
CA PRO A 444 12.63 -16.81 27.72
C PRO A 444 13.32 -16.88 26.35
N TRP A 445 12.64 -16.42 25.29
CA TRP A 445 13.22 -16.18 23.96
C TRP A 445 13.18 -14.68 23.70
N CYS A 446 14.33 -14.08 23.35
CA CYS A 446 14.47 -12.62 23.18
C CYS A 446 13.96 -11.82 24.41
N GLY A 447 14.14 -12.36 25.61
CA GLY A 447 13.70 -11.75 26.86
C GLY A 447 12.18 -11.80 27.11
N LYS A 448 11.41 -12.55 26.31
CA LYS A 448 9.96 -12.70 26.45
C LYS A 448 9.58 -14.15 26.78
N THR A 449 8.52 -14.30 27.57
CA THR A 449 7.98 -15.61 27.94
C THR A 449 7.49 -16.33 26.70
N THR A 450 7.88 -17.59 26.55
CA THR A 450 7.44 -18.43 25.44
C THR A 450 6.47 -19.51 25.92
N GLU A 451 5.50 -19.83 25.07
CA GLU A 451 4.48 -20.84 25.33
C GLU A 451 4.32 -21.70 24.07
N ALA A 452 4.72 -22.97 24.16
CA ALA A 452 4.39 -23.94 23.13
C ALA A 452 2.88 -24.18 23.19
N LEU A 453 2.19 -23.98 22.08
CA LEU A 453 0.82 -24.44 21.93
C LEU A 453 0.84 -25.96 22.06
N ASN A 454 0.00 -26.51 22.95
CA ASN A 454 -0.03 -27.95 23.15
C ASN A 454 -0.53 -28.67 21.89
N GLY A 455 -0.31 -29.99 21.80
CA GLY A 455 -0.59 -30.77 20.59
C GLY A 455 -2.00 -30.57 20.02
N ASP A 456 -3.00 -30.31 20.85
CA ASP A 456 -4.38 -30.03 20.41
C ASP A 456 -4.50 -28.63 19.82
N LEU A 457 -4.03 -27.59 20.53
CA LEU A 457 -4.07 -26.21 20.06
C LEU A 457 -3.25 -25.97 18.79
N ASP A 458 -2.13 -26.69 18.63
CA ASP A 458 -1.32 -26.71 17.40
C ASP A 458 -2.14 -27.11 16.18
N LYS A 459 -2.77 -28.28 16.29
CA LYS A 459 -3.57 -28.89 15.25
C LYS A 459 -4.74 -27.99 14.91
N ILE A 460 -5.47 -27.52 15.92
CA ILE A 460 -6.62 -26.65 15.74
C ILE A 460 -6.22 -25.36 15.02
N THR A 461 -5.05 -24.78 15.35
CA THR A 461 -4.51 -23.59 14.67
C THR A 461 -4.28 -23.85 13.19
N ASP A 462 -3.67 -24.97 12.81
CA ASP A 462 -3.47 -25.34 11.40
C ASP A 462 -4.80 -25.52 10.66
N PHE A 463 -5.80 -26.13 11.33
CA PHE A 463 -7.13 -26.32 10.76
C PHE A 463 -7.81 -24.98 10.43
N VAL A 464 -7.85 -24.06 11.39
CA VAL A 464 -8.45 -22.73 11.22
C VAL A 464 -7.70 -21.92 10.16
N THR A 465 -6.36 -21.97 10.17
CA THR A 465 -5.53 -21.30 9.17
C THR A 465 -5.89 -21.76 7.75
N ARG A 466 -6.11 -23.08 7.55
CA ARG A 466 -6.53 -23.63 6.26
C ARG A 466 -7.90 -23.10 5.81
N LEU A 467 -8.85 -22.89 6.72
CA LEU A 467 -10.17 -22.35 6.36
C LEU A 467 -10.05 -20.95 5.75
N TYR A 468 -9.31 -20.05 6.39
CA TYR A 468 -9.07 -18.70 5.86
C TYR A 468 -8.37 -18.74 4.49
N GLN A 469 -7.31 -19.55 4.37
CA GLN A 469 -6.53 -19.62 3.14
C GLN A 469 -7.31 -20.24 1.97
N LYS A 470 -8.10 -21.29 2.20
CA LYS A 470 -8.77 -22.03 1.11
C LYS A 470 -10.18 -21.52 0.83
N ILE A 471 -10.93 -21.14 1.85
CA ILE A 471 -12.29 -20.62 1.68
C ILE A 471 -12.24 -19.12 1.41
N LEU A 472 -11.49 -18.32 2.16
CA LEU A 472 -11.53 -16.85 2.01
C LEU A 472 -10.41 -16.30 1.12
N ASN A 473 -9.44 -17.14 0.74
CA ASN A 473 -8.31 -16.75 -0.11
C ASN A 473 -7.50 -15.57 0.48
N ARG A 474 -7.37 -15.53 1.80
CA ARG A 474 -6.57 -14.54 2.54
C ARG A 474 -5.93 -15.14 3.78
N THR A 475 -4.97 -14.43 4.34
CA THR A 475 -4.44 -14.72 5.67
C THR A 475 -5.34 -14.04 6.71
N ALA A 476 -5.57 -14.70 7.85
CA ALA A 476 -6.32 -14.13 8.96
C ALA A 476 -5.44 -13.28 9.88
N SER A 477 -6.05 -12.33 10.57
CA SER A 477 -5.45 -11.67 11.72
C SER A 477 -5.25 -12.65 12.89
N TYR A 478 -4.45 -12.22 13.86
CA TYR A 478 -4.23 -12.99 15.08
C TYR A 478 -5.53 -13.21 15.88
N GLU A 479 -6.38 -12.19 15.97
CA GLU A 479 -7.67 -12.19 16.65
C GLU A 479 -8.66 -13.14 15.96
N GLU A 480 -8.70 -13.08 14.63
CA GLU A 480 -9.54 -13.94 13.79
C GLU A 480 -9.24 -15.43 13.97
N ILE A 481 -7.96 -15.83 13.97
CA ILE A 481 -7.60 -17.22 14.23
C ILE A 481 -7.96 -17.62 15.66
N ASN A 482 -7.67 -16.77 16.64
CA ASN A 482 -7.93 -17.09 18.05
C ASN A 482 -9.39 -17.26 18.38
N TYR A 483 -10.27 -16.49 17.74
CA TYR A 483 -11.70 -16.61 17.90
C TYR A 483 -12.14 -18.07 17.64
N TYR A 484 -11.79 -18.63 16.48
CA TYR A 484 -12.18 -20.00 16.13
C TYR A 484 -11.38 -21.08 16.84
N VAL A 485 -10.07 -20.87 17.09
CA VAL A 485 -9.25 -21.84 17.83
C VAL A 485 -9.82 -22.07 19.23
N ASN A 486 -10.20 -21.01 19.93
CA ASN A 486 -10.77 -21.11 21.27
C ASN A 486 -12.11 -21.85 21.28
N ASP A 487 -12.99 -21.60 20.31
CA ASP A 487 -14.29 -22.25 20.26
C ASP A 487 -14.19 -23.75 19.91
N LEU A 488 -13.26 -24.14 19.02
CA LEU A 488 -12.98 -25.54 18.74
C LEU A 488 -12.36 -26.26 19.94
N ALA A 489 -11.34 -25.65 20.57
CA ALA A 489 -10.64 -26.25 21.70
C ALA A 489 -11.55 -26.48 22.92
N ASN A 490 -12.54 -25.60 23.11
CA ASN A 490 -13.53 -25.71 24.18
C ASN A 490 -14.83 -26.42 23.75
N ASN A 491 -14.86 -27.04 22.56
CA ASN A 491 -16.03 -27.73 22.00
C ASN A 491 -17.32 -26.87 21.97
N ARG A 492 -17.19 -25.55 21.84
CA ARG A 492 -18.34 -24.64 21.67
C ARG A 492 -18.86 -24.65 20.23
N LEU A 493 -17.95 -24.86 19.27
CA LEU A 493 -18.26 -25.08 17.87
C LEU A 493 -17.55 -26.36 17.40
N THR A 494 -18.17 -27.04 16.45
CA THR A 494 -17.59 -28.21 15.78
C THR A 494 -16.93 -27.84 14.46
N GLY A 495 -16.14 -28.75 13.88
CA GLY A 495 -15.56 -28.57 12.55
C GLY A 495 -16.62 -28.31 11.47
N ALA A 496 -17.78 -28.97 11.55
CA ALA A 496 -18.90 -28.74 10.65
C ALA A 496 -19.54 -27.34 10.86
N ASP A 497 -19.70 -26.90 12.11
CA ASP A 497 -20.28 -25.58 12.43
C ASP A 497 -19.42 -24.45 11.86
N ILE A 498 -18.11 -24.47 12.13
CA ILE A 498 -17.24 -23.42 11.60
C ILE A 498 -17.10 -23.52 10.08
N GLY A 499 -17.04 -24.75 9.53
CA GLY A 499 -17.02 -24.94 8.08
C GLY A 499 -18.23 -24.29 7.42
N LYS A 500 -19.42 -24.45 8.02
CA LYS A 500 -20.65 -23.79 7.58
C LYS A 500 -20.52 -22.26 7.69
N ASN A 501 -20.02 -21.75 8.82
CA ASN A 501 -19.85 -20.31 9.01
C ASN A 501 -18.95 -19.67 7.94
N PHE A 502 -17.90 -20.35 7.50
CA PHE A 502 -17.02 -19.87 6.42
C PHE A 502 -17.67 -20.01 5.03
N VAL A 503 -18.15 -21.21 4.69
CA VAL A 503 -18.69 -21.55 3.36
C VAL A 503 -19.99 -20.80 3.03
N PHE A 504 -20.72 -20.32 4.04
CA PHE A 504 -21.94 -19.55 3.86
C PHE A 504 -21.82 -18.11 4.39
N SER A 505 -20.59 -17.65 4.66
CA SER A 505 -20.33 -16.24 4.97
C SER A 505 -20.57 -15.33 3.77
N PRO A 506 -20.98 -14.07 3.97
CA PRO A 506 -21.04 -13.07 2.90
C PRO A 506 -19.72 -12.95 2.13
N GLU A 507 -18.59 -13.03 2.84
CA GLU A 507 -17.25 -12.94 2.26
C GLU A 507 -17.00 -14.04 1.21
N PHE A 508 -17.39 -15.28 1.51
CA PHE A 508 -17.27 -16.38 0.56
C PHE A 508 -18.32 -16.32 -0.54
N THR A 509 -19.60 -16.09 -0.21
CA THR A 509 -20.68 -16.13 -1.19
C THR A 509 -20.54 -15.03 -2.24
N ASN A 510 -20.00 -13.87 -1.87
CA ASN A 510 -19.75 -12.75 -2.80
C ASN A 510 -18.64 -13.04 -3.83
N ARG A 511 -17.88 -14.13 -3.66
CA ARG A 511 -16.93 -14.61 -4.68
C ARG A 511 -17.62 -15.16 -5.93
N ASN A 512 -18.93 -15.41 -5.89
CA ASN A 512 -19.76 -15.88 -7.01
C ASN A 512 -19.16 -17.09 -7.75
N LEU A 513 -18.58 -18.03 -6.99
CA LEU A 513 -17.96 -19.23 -7.57
C LEU A 513 -19.01 -20.06 -8.32
N ASN A 514 -18.64 -20.59 -9.49
CA ASN A 514 -19.43 -21.61 -10.16
C ASN A 514 -19.44 -22.92 -9.36
N ASN A 515 -20.30 -23.87 -9.74
CA ASN A 515 -20.46 -25.13 -9.01
C ASN A 515 -19.17 -25.97 -8.96
N SER A 516 -18.37 -25.99 -10.03
CA SER A 516 -17.10 -26.72 -10.09
C SER A 516 -16.06 -26.16 -9.11
N ASP A 517 -15.91 -24.83 -9.09
CA ASP A 517 -14.94 -24.16 -8.22
C ASP A 517 -15.36 -24.21 -6.75
N TYR A 518 -16.66 -24.12 -6.48
CA TYR A 518 -17.21 -24.35 -5.14
C TYR A 518 -16.82 -25.73 -4.60
N ILE A 519 -16.99 -26.79 -5.41
CA ILE A 519 -16.63 -28.16 -5.03
C ILE A 519 -15.12 -28.29 -4.82
N GLU A 520 -14.31 -27.66 -5.67
CA GLU A 520 -12.85 -27.68 -5.53
C GLU A 520 -12.41 -27.07 -4.19
N VAL A 521 -12.99 -25.94 -3.80
CA VAL A 521 -12.74 -25.32 -2.48
C VAL A 521 -13.10 -26.30 -1.36
N LEU A 522 -14.22 -27.02 -1.45
CA LEU A 522 -14.60 -28.00 -0.42
C LEU A 522 -13.61 -29.16 -0.31
N TYR A 523 -13.12 -29.70 -1.43
CA TYR A 523 -12.08 -30.75 -1.41
C TYR A 523 -10.79 -30.24 -0.78
N GLN A 524 -10.28 -29.10 -1.25
CA GLN A 524 -9.01 -28.55 -0.75
C GLN A 524 -9.07 -28.21 0.73
N THR A 525 -10.25 -27.83 1.23
CA THR A 525 -10.43 -27.40 2.61
C THR A 525 -10.76 -28.55 3.56
N PHE A 526 -11.78 -29.34 3.22
CA PHE A 526 -12.35 -30.34 4.11
C PHE A 526 -11.75 -31.74 3.87
N MET A 527 -11.25 -32.05 2.66
CA MET A 527 -10.53 -33.30 2.39
C MET A 527 -9.00 -33.12 2.43
N ASN A 528 -8.52 -31.88 2.53
CA ASN A 528 -7.09 -31.53 2.53
C ASN A 528 -6.32 -32.08 1.30
N ARG A 529 -6.99 -32.14 0.14
CA ARG A 529 -6.43 -32.61 -1.14
C ARG A 529 -7.19 -32.00 -2.32
N ALA A 530 -6.62 -32.09 -3.52
CA ALA A 530 -7.35 -31.79 -4.74
C ALA A 530 -8.50 -32.80 -4.97
N SER A 531 -9.53 -32.36 -5.67
CA SER A 531 -10.64 -33.23 -6.06
C SER A 531 -10.19 -34.29 -7.07
N ASP A 532 -10.75 -35.49 -6.98
CA ASP A 532 -10.66 -36.49 -8.04
C ASP A 532 -11.81 -36.31 -9.04
N THR A 533 -11.59 -36.73 -10.29
CA THR A 533 -12.54 -36.51 -11.40
C THR A 533 -13.93 -37.07 -11.09
N GLY A 534 -14.01 -38.28 -10.54
CA GLY A 534 -15.28 -38.95 -10.26
C GLY A 534 -16.07 -38.25 -9.15
N GLY A 535 -15.42 -37.98 -8.02
CA GLY A 535 -16.04 -37.29 -6.89
C GLY A 535 -16.44 -35.85 -7.21
N LYS A 536 -15.64 -35.14 -8.02
CA LYS A 536 -15.99 -33.80 -8.50
C LYS A 536 -17.23 -33.84 -9.40
N SER A 537 -17.24 -34.72 -10.40
CA SER A 537 -18.38 -34.86 -11.32
C SER A 537 -19.66 -35.27 -10.60
N TYR A 538 -19.58 -36.13 -9.59
CA TYR A 538 -20.73 -36.54 -8.78
C TYR A 538 -21.38 -35.34 -8.09
N TRP A 539 -20.62 -34.58 -7.29
CA TRP A 539 -21.17 -33.42 -6.57
C TRP A 539 -21.60 -32.30 -7.52
N GLN A 540 -20.89 -32.12 -8.63
CA GLN A 540 -21.24 -31.11 -9.63
C GLN A 540 -22.57 -31.45 -10.29
N ASN A 541 -22.82 -32.73 -10.60
CA ASN A 541 -24.09 -33.18 -11.12
C ASN A 541 -25.24 -32.91 -10.14
N MET A 542 -25.03 -33.11 -8.84
CA MET A 542 -26.04 -32.79 -7.81
C MET A 542 -26.41 -31.30 -7.84
N LEU A 543 -25.42 -30.41 -7.79
CA LEU A 543 -25.66 -28.96 -7.82
C LEU A 543 -26.33 -28.49 -9.12
N ASN A 544 -25.91 -29.04 -10.26
CA ASN A 544 -26.48 -28.70 -11.57
C ASN A 544 -27.94 -29.17 -11.72
N ASN A 545 -28.41 -30.05 -10.85
CA ASN A 545 -29.79 -30.53 -10.83
C ASN A 545 -30.56 -30.04 -9.59
N GLY A 546 -30.20 -28.88 -9.04
CA GLY A 546 -30.99 -28.19 -8.02
C GLY A 546 -30.78 -28.66 -6.58
N VAL A 547 -29.89 -29.62 -6.33
CA VAL A 547 -29.50 -29.97 -4.96
C VAL A 547 -28.76 -28.79 -4.33
N SER A 548 -29.09 -28.44 -3.08
CA SER A 548 -28.53 -27.25 -2.45
C SER A 548 -27.04 -27.39 -2.14
N ARG A 549 -26.35 -26.25 -2.10
CA ARG A 549 -24.96 -26.18 -1.60
C ARG A 549 -24.85 -26.64 -0.15
N LEU A 550 -25.89 -26.45 0.68
CA LEU A 550 -25.90 -26.92 2.06
C LEU A 550 -25.91 -28.45 2.14
N PHE A 551 -26.70 -29.10 1.28
CA PHE A 551 -26.71 -30.55 1.16
C PHE A 551 -25.33 -31.09 0.71
N VAL A 552 -24.74 -30.48 -0.32
CA VAL A 552 -23.41 -30.88 -0.80
C VAL A 552 -22.36 -30.68 0.30
N PHE A 553 -22.35 -29.51 0.95
CA PHE A 553 -21.46 -29.24 2.08
C PHE A 553 -21.59 -30.29 3.20
N LYS A 554 -22.83 -30.65 3.59
CA LYS A 554 -23.09 -31.74 4.54
C LYS A 554 -22.44 -33.05 4.08
N GLY A 555 -22.54 -33.40 2.80
CA GLY A 555 -21.88 -34.58 2.25
C GLY A 555 -20.37 -34.63 2.50
N PHE A 556 -19.69 -33.48 2.45
CA PHE A 556 -18.27 -33.39 2.79
C PHE A 556 -18.05 -33.51 4.30
N VAL A 557 -18.72 -32.68 5.10
CA VAL A 557 -18.46 -32.60 6.56
C VAL A 557 -19.06 -33.77 7.36
N GLU A 558 -19.79 -34.67 6.71
CA GLU A 558 -20.28 -35.92 7.30
C GLU A 558 -19.67 -37.18 6.69
N SER A 559 -18.69 -37.01 5.80
CA SER A 559 -17.92 -38.14 5.26
C SER A 559 -17.00 -38.79 6.30
N ILE A 560 -16.67 -40.06 6.07
CA ILE A 560 -15.65 -40.79 6.85
C ILE A 560 -14.28 -40.11 6.71
N GLU A 561 -13.95 -39.62 5.52
CA GLU A 561 -12.70 -38.90 5.24
C GLU A 561 -12.59 -37.65 6.12
N TYR A 562 -13.64 -36.82 6.17
CA TYR A 562 -13.64 -35.66 7.07
C TYR A 562 -13.63 -36.04 8.53
N THR A 563 -14.31 -37.12 8.93
CA THR A 563 -14.25 -37.64 10.29
C THR A 563 -12.81 -37.96 10.72
N ASN A 564 -12.04 -38.58 9.82
CA ASN A 564 -10.62 -38.87 10.06
C ASN A 564 -9.78 -37.59 10.12
N ILE A 565 -10.11 -36.58 9.30
CA ILE A 565 -9.45 -35.27 9.33
C ILE A 565 -9.74 -34.54 10.64
N CYS A 566 -11.00 -34.43 11.08
CA CYS A 566 -11.33 -33.85 12.38
C CYS A 566 -10.62 -34.56 13.52
N SER A 567 -10.54 -35.89 13.47
CA SER A 567 -9.81 -36.70 14.45
C SER A 567 -8.31 -36.42 14.42
N SER A 568 -7.70 -36.25 13.24
CA SER A 568 -6.27 -35.91 13.14
C SER A 568 -5.96 -34.53 13.71
N TYR A 569 -6.94 -33.62 13.64
CA TYR A 569 -6.89 -32.27 14.21
C TYR A 569 -7.38 -32.16 15.66
N ASN A 570 -7.79 -33.27 16.30
CA ASN A 570 -8.34 -33.32 17.65
C ASN A 570 -9.55 -32.37 17.86
N ILE A 571 -10.41 -32.26 16.85
CA ILE A 571 -11.66 -31.48 16.92
C ILE A 571 -12.89 -32.37 16.78
N THR A 572 -13.98 -31.96 17.44
CA THR A 572 -15.29 -32.59 17.25
C THR A 572 -15.80 -32.29 15.83
N ARG A 573 -16.14 -33.33 15.07
CA ARG A 573 -16.64 -33.20 13.69
C ARG A 573 -17.94 -32.39 13.58
N GLY A 574 -18.93 -32.70 14.43
CA GLY A 574 -20.28 -32.12 14.38
C GLY A 574 -21.16 -32.67 13.26
N SER A 575 -22.32 -32.05 13.02
CA SER A 575 -23.26 -32.45 11.96
C SER A 575 -24.11 -31.27 11.51
N ILE A 576 -24.57 -31.29 10.27
CA ILE A 576 -25.40 -30.23 9.70
C ILE A 576 -26.86 -30.69 9.64
N ALA A 577 -27.74 -29.95 10.31
CA ALA A 577 -29.18 -30.13 10.16
C ALA A 577 -29.64 -29.58 8.80
N LEU A 578 -30.43 -30.39 8.10
CA LEU A 578 -31.14 -30.00 6.89
C LEU A 578 -32.61 -29.79 7.26
N THR A 579 -33.03 -28.53 7.29
CA THR A 579 -34.39 -28.15 7.71
C THR A 579 -35.34 -27.97 6.53
N GLU A 580 -34.79 -27.69 5.35
CA GLU A 580 -35.56 -27.44 4.15
C GLU A 580 -36.06 -28.74 3.51
N PRO A 581 -37.33 -28.82 3.09
CA PRO A 581 -37.88 -29.99 2.42
C PRO A 581 -37.05 -30.47 1.21
N MET A 582 -36.49 -29.54 0.42
CA MET A 582 -35.65 -29.88 -0.73
C MET A 582 -34.36 -30.61 -0.36
N ASP A 583 -33.92 -30.53 0.89
CA ASP A 583 -32.69 -31.18 1.34
C ASP A 583 -32.95 -32.57 1.95
N GLN A 584 -34.22 -32.91 2.24
CA GLN A 584 -34.58 -34.19 2.87
C GLN A 584 -34.47 -35.38 1.92
N ASN A 585 -34.61 -35.14 0.60
CA ASN A 585 -34.49 -36.15 -0.42
C ASN A 585 -33.89 -35.55 -1.71
N PRO A 586 -32.58 -35.70 -1.97
CA PRO A 586 -31.92 -35.06 -3.11
C PRO A 586 -32.42 -35.61 -4.45
N ASN A 587 -32.77 -36.89 -4.53
CA ASN A 587 -33.29 -37.50 -5.76
C ASN A 587 -34.67 -36.92 -6.11
N LEU A 588 -35.52 -36.70 -5.10
CA LEU A 588 -36.78 -35.99 -5.26
C LEU A 588 -36.55 -34.54 -5.72
N THR A 589 -35.58 -33.84 -5.14
CA THR A 589 -35.27 -32.47 -5.53
C THR A 589 -34.77 -32.39 -6.97
N MET A 590 -33.92 -33.31 -7.40
CA MET A 590 -33.51 -33.43 -8.80
C MET A 590 -34.69 -33.70 -9.72
N PHE A 591 -35.66 -34.52 -9.28
CA PHE A 591 -36.90 -34.74 -10.02
C PHE A 591 -37.73 -33.46 -10.14
N VAL A 592 -37.97 -32.74 -9.05
CA VAL A 592 -38.72 -31.46 -9.07
C VAL A 592 -38.00 -30.43 -9.94
N TYR A 593 -36.67 -30.30 -9.80
CA TYR A 593 -35.85 -29.43 -10.65
C TYR A 593 -35.99 -29.79 -12.14
N ARG A 594 -36.05 -31.08 -12.46
CA ARG A 594 -36.32 -31.58 -13.81
C ARG A 594 -37.72 -31.20 -14.30
N LEU A 595 -38.74 -31.18 -13.44
CA LEU A 595 -40.07 -30.70 -13.82
C LEU A 595 -40.01 -29.24 -14.28
N TYR A 596 -39.37 -28.36 -13.51
CA TYR A 596 -39.20 -26.96 -13.91
C TYR A 596 -38.40 -26.82 -15.22
N THR A 597 -37.24 -27.45 -15.30
CA THR A 597 -36.34 -27.25 -16.45
C THR A 597 -36.81 -27.92 -17.73
N LYS A 598 -37.48 -29.08 -17.65
CA LYS A 598 -37.91 -29.83 -18.84
C LYS A 598 -39.36 -29.56 -19.21
N ALA A 599 -40.25 -29.37 -18.22
CA ALA A 599 -41.64 -29.00 -18.50
C ALA A 599 -41.78 -27.49 -18.76
N LEU A 600 -41.15 -26.63 -17.97
CA LEU A 600 -41.38 -25.18 -18.06
C LEU A 600 -40.24 -24.42 -18.77
N ASN A 601 -39.12 -25.10 -19.05
CA ASN A 601 -37.95 -24.49 -19.70
C ASN A 601 -37.38 -23.29 -18.91
N ARG A 602 -37.40 -23.37 -17.58
CA ARG A 602 -36.79 -22.40 -16.67
C ARG A 602 -36.25 -23.06 -15.43
N GLU A 603 -35.33 -22.38 -14.76
CA GLU A 603 -34.87 -22.81 -13.44
C GLU A 603 -35.92 -22.48 -12.36
N PRO A 604 -36.09 -23.34 -11.36
CA PRO A 604 -36.88 -23.03 -10.19
C PRO A 604 -36.16 -22.07 -9.25
N ASP A 605 -36.94 -21.28 -8.50
CA ASP A 605 -36.46 -20.70 -7.26
C ASP A 605 -36.50 -21.72 -6.11
N VAL A 606 -35.82 -21.39 -5.01
CA VAL A 606 -35.73 -22.23 -3.80
C VAL A 606 -37.12 -22.52 -3.22
N SER A 607 -38.03 -21.54 -3.25
CA SER A 607 -39.39 -21.68 -2.72
C SER A 607 -40.20 -22.72 -3.51
N GLY A 608 -40.04 -22.76 -4.83
CA GLY A 608 -40.69 -23.73 -5.71
C GLY A 608 -40.19 -25.16 -5.48
N LEU A 609 -38.86 -25.33 -5.34
CA LEU A 609 -38.28 -26.64 -4.98
C LEU A 609 -38.81 -27.12 -3.63
N ASN A 610 -38.79 -26.24 -2.62
CA ASN A 610 -39.27 -26.56 -1.29
C ASN A 610 -40.76 -26.87 -1.23
N TYR A 611 -41.59 -26.12 -1.97
CA TYR A 611 -43.02 -26.36 -2.01
C TYR A 611 -43.34 -27.77 -2.52
N TYR A 612 -42.84 -28.13 -3.71
CA TYR A 612 -43.14 -29.44 -4.29
C TYR A 612 -42.49 -30.59 -3.51
N ALA A 613 -41.26 -30.40 -3.01
CA ALA A 613 -40.64 -31.38 -2.14
C ALA A 613 -41.47 -31.61 -0.87
N ALA A 614 -41.93 -30.54 -0.20
CA ALA A 614 -42.77 -30.64 1.00
C ALA A 614 -44.09 -31.36 0.74
N GLU A 615 -44.80 -31.02 -0.33
CA GLU A 615 -46.09 -31.62 -0.64
C GLU A 615 -45.97 -33.11 -0.98
N ILE A 616 -44.89 -33.50 -1.66
CA ILE A 616 -44.61 -34.90 -2.00
C ILE A 616 -44.19 -35.69 -0.76
N ILE A 617 -43.30 -35.15 0.08
CA ILE A 617 -42.85 -35.79 1.32
C ILE A 617 -44.02 -35.97 2.29
N ALA A 618 -44.90 -34.97 2.40
CA ALA A 618 -46.12 -35.03 3.21
C ALA A 618 -47.22 -35.92 2.62
N LYS A 619 -46.97 -36.55 1.46
CA LYS A 619 -47.93 -37.39 0.71
C LYS A 619 -49.24 -36.66 0.39
N ARG A 620 -49.22 -35.34 0.30
CA ARG A 620 -50.37 -34.51 -0.12
C ARG A 620 -50.56 -34.55 -1.63
N ILE A 621 -49.47 -34.69 -2.37
CA ILE A 621 -49.47 -35.00 -3.80
C ILE A 621 -48.49 -36.14 -4.08
N THR A 622 -48.75 -36.96 -5.10
CA THR A 622 -47.80 -37.94 -5.60
C THR A 622 -46.82 -37.31 -6.60
N PRO A 623 -45.65 -37.91 -6.87
CA PRO A 623 -44.77 -37.47 -7.95
C PRO A 623 -45.45 -37.45 -9.34
N VAL A 624 -46.42 -38.35 -9.56
CA VAL A 624 -47.28 -38.35 -10.75
C VAL A 624 -48.12 -37.06 -10.80
N GLN A 625 -48.82 -36.73 -9.71
CA GLN A 625 -49.63 -35.52 -9.63
C GLN A 625 -48.78 -34.25 -9.78
N ALA A 626 -47.57 -34.24 -9.21
CA ALA A 626 -46.62 -33.16 -9.42
C ALA A 626 -46.26 -33.02 -10.92
N ALA A 627 -45.82 -34.08 -11.59
CA ALA A 627 -45.52 -34.03 -13.02
C ALA A 627 -46.73 -33.58 -13.86
N GLN A 628 -47.93 -34.08 -13.56
CA GLN A 628 -49.18 -33.69 -14.21
C GLN A 628 -49.50 -32.21 -13.99
N ASN A 629 -49.32 -31.68 -12.77
CA ASN A 629 -49.53 -30.26 -12.49
C ASN A 629 -48.64 -29.36 -13.37
N PHE A 630 -47.40 -29.78 -13.65
CA PHE A 630 -46.51 -29.06 -14.55
C PHE A 630 -46.94 -29.18 -16.01
N ILE A 631 -47.21 -30.39 -16.50
CA ILE A 631 -47.59 -30.62 -17.92
C ILE A 631 -48.95 -29.99 -18.26
N PHE A 632 -49.89 -29.99 -17.32
CA PHE A 632 -51.22 -29.42 -17.52
C PHE A 632 -51.33 -27.94 -17.16
N SER A 633 -50.25 -27.35 -16.65
CA SER A 633 -50.18 -25.92 -16.34
C SER A 633 -50.42 -25.06 -17.60
N PRO A 634 -51.00 -23.86 -17.45
CA PRO A 634 -51.07 -22.89 -18.53
C PRO A 634 -49.68 -22.58 -19.12
N GLU A 635 -48.66 -22.52 -18.26
CA GLU A 635 -47.28 -22.23 -18.66
C GLU A 635 -46.74 -23.27 -19.66
N PHE A 636 -46.92 -24.57 -19.38
CA PHE A 636 -46.55 -25.63 -20.32
C PHE A 636 -47.38 -25.60 -21.60
N LYS A 637 -48.71 -25.43 -21.47
CA LYS A 637 -49.63 -25.41 -22.62
C LYS A 637 -49.30 -24.27 -23.59
N ASN A 638 -48.94 -23.11 -23.06
CA ASN A 638 -48.58 -21.93 -23.85
C ASN A 638 -47.29 -22.08 -24.66
N ARG A 639 -46.51 -23.16 -24.45
CA ARG A 639 -45.34 -23.48 -25.28
C ARG A 639 -45.70 -23.93 -26.69
N ASN A 640 -46.96 -24.28 -26.97
CA ASN A 640 -47.46 -24.66 -28.30
C ASN A 640 -46.56 -25.69 -29.01
N LEU A 641 -46.09 -26.70 -28.27
CA LEU A 641 -45.16 -27.71 -28.80
C LEU A 641 -45.81 -28.53 -29.92
N SER A 642 -45.01 -28.87 -30.94
CA SER A 642 -45.37 -29.91 -31.92
C SER A 642 -45.52 -31.26 -31.23
N ASP A 643 -46.17 -32.23 -31.88
CA ASP A 643 -46.36 -33.56 -31.27
C ASP A 643 -45.03 -34.25 -30.93
N ALA A 644 -44.04 -34.17 -31.82
CA ALA A 644 -42.70 -34.72 -31.55
C ALA A 644 -42.00 -34.00 -30.38
N ALA A 645 -42.10 -32.67 -30.31
CA ALA A 645 -41.52 -31.90 -29.21
C ALA A 645 -42.27 -32.13 -27.87
N TYR A 646 -43.58 -32.34 -27.93
CA TYR A 646 -44.40 -32.72 -26.78
C TYR A 646 -43.98 -34.09 -26.23
N ILE A 647 -43.83 -35.09 -27.09
CA ILE A 647 -43.32 -36.43 -26.72
C ILE A 647 -41.91 -36.31 -26.13
N GLY A 648 -41.02 -35.53 -26.75
CA GLY A 648 -39.69 -35.23 -26.22
C GLY A 648 -39.71 -34.66 -24.79
N ALA A 649 -40.59 -33.69 -24.53
CA ALA A 649 -40.77 -33.14 -23.19
C ALA A 649 -41.25 -34.20 -22.19
N LEU A 650 -42.15 -35.12 -22.58
CA LEU A 650 -42.61 -36.20 -21.69
C LEU A 650 -41.48 -37.18 -21.35
N TYR A 651 -40.65 -37.58 -22.33
CA TYR A 651 -39.47 -38.42 -22.09
C TYR A 651 -38.51 -37.77 -21.09
N GLN A 652 -38.20 -36.48 -21.28
CA GLN A 652 -37.31 -35.76 -20.38
C GLN A 652 -37.92 -35.59 -18.98
N VAL A 653 -39.22 -35.30 -18.86
CA VAL A 653 -39.90 -35.07 -17.57
C VAL A 653 -40.03 -36.37 -16.77
N PHE A 654 -40.59 -37.41 -17.39
CA PHE A 654 -40.86 -38.68 -16.70
C PHE A 654 -39.60 -39.53 -16.58
N PHE A 655 -38.82 -39.70 -17.64
CA PHE A 655 -37.69 -40.64 -17.65
C PHE A 655 -36.32 -40.00 -17.46
N GLY A 656 -36.19 -38.68 -17.63
CA GLY A 656 -34.90 -38.00 -17.49
C GLY A 656 -33.91 -38.31 -18.62
N ARG A 657 -34.40 -38.72 -19.79
CA ARG A 657 -33.62 -39.03 -20.99
C ARG A 657 -34.35 -38.57 -22.25
N GLU A 658 -33.64 -38.54 -23.37
CA GLU A 658 -34.26 -38.39 -24.69
C GLU A 658 -34.98 -39.67 -25.11
N TYR A 659 -35.94 -39.54 -26.03
CA TYR A 659 -36.50 -40.70 -26.71
C TYR A 659 -35.46 -41.34 -27.64
N ASP A 660 -35.59 -42.65 -27.84
CA ASP A 660 -35.07 -43.29 -29.04
C ASP A 660 -36.10 -43.18 -30.18
N GLN A 661 -35.66 -43.38 -31.43
CA GLN A 661 -36.53 -43.19 -32.59
C GLN A 661 -37.74 -44.13 -32.58
N GLY A 662 -37.58 -45.37 -32.11
CA GLY A 662 -38.69 -46.33 -32.01
C GLY A 662 -39.74 -45.89 -30.99
N GLY A 663 -39.29 -45.35 -29.85
CA GLY A 663 -40.14 -44.74 -28.85
C GLY A 663 -40.92 -43.53 -29.38
N LEU A 664 -40.27 -42.66 -30.15
CA LEU A 664 -40.93 -41.51 -30.79
C LEU A 664 -42.01 -41.97 -31.79
N ASP A 665 -41.65 -42.90 -32.68
CA ASP A 665 -42.56 -43.39 -33.73
C ASP A 665 -43.81 -44.04 -33.14
N TYR A 666 -43.65 -44.80 -32.05
CA TYR A 666 -44.76 -45.40 -31.32
C TYR A 666 -45.77 -44.37 -30.80
N TYR A 667 -45.30 -43.33 -30.09
CA TYR A 667 -46.19 -42.33 -29.51
C TYR A 667 -46.76 -41.37 -30.57
N LEU A 668 -46.03 -41.08 -31.65
CA LEU A 668 -46.58 -40.34 -32.80
C LEU A 668 -47.70 -41.12 -33.48
N ASN A 669 -47.55 -42.44 -33.66
CA ASN A 669 -48.60 -43.26 -34.22
C ASN A 669 -49.87 -43.27 -33.35
N LEU A 670 -49.72 -43.27 -32.02
CA LEU A 670 -50.86 -43.16 -31.10
C LEU A 670 -51.61 -41.83 -31.26
N LEU A 671 -50.89 -40.71 -31.40
CA LEU A 671 -51.50 -39.40 -31.66
C LEU A 671 -52.22 -39.37 -33.02
N ASN A 672 -51.57 -39.89 -34.07
CA ASN A 672 -52.14 -39.96 -35.42
C ASN A 672 -53.39 -40.85 -35.51
N THR A 673 -53.52 -41.85 -34.64
CA THR A 673 -54.66 -42.77 -34.56
C THR A 673 -55.75 -42.32 -33.57
N GLY A 674 -55.66 -41.08 -33.07
CA GLY A 674 -56.72 -40.42 -32.31
C GLY A 674 -56.54 -40.42 -30.78
N THR A 675 -55.41 -40.87 -30.26
CA THR A 675 -55.09 -40.76 -28.82
C THR A 675 -54.82 -39.29 -28.48
N GLY A 676 -55.50 -38.74 -27.46
CA GLY A 676 -55.25 -37.37 -27.02
C GLY A 676 -53.94 -37.21 -26.25
N ARG A 677 -53.35 -36.00 -26.28
CA ARG A 677 -52.12 -35.68 -25.53
C ARG A 677 -52.21 -35.96 -24.03
N GLU A 678 -53.37 -35.72 -23.41
CA GLU A 678 -53.59 -36.02 -21.98
C GLU A 678 -53.49 -37.52 -21.68
N GLN A 679 -53.97 -38.37 -22.61
CA GLN A 679 -53.86 -39.82 -22.47
C GLN A 679 -52.40 -40.30 -22.61
N LEU A 680 -51.57 -39.61 -23.40
CA LEU A 680 -50.13 -39.88 -23.42
C LEU A 680 -49.49 -39.61 -22.06
N VAL A 681 -49.84 -38.52 -21.37
CA VAL A 681 -49.32 -38.24 -20.02
C VAL A 681 -49.63 -39.38 -19.06
N ILE A 682 -50.85 -39.92 -19.12
CA ILE A 682 -51.28 -41.07 -18.30
C ILE A 682 -50.43 -42.31 -18.62
N ASN A 683 -50.15 -42.56 -19.90
CA ASN A 683 -49.33 -43.71 -20.33
C ASN A 683 -47.88 -43.60 -19.81
N PHE A 684 -47.28 -42.41 -19.87
CA PHE A 684 -45.95 -42.18 -19.31
C PHE A 684 -45.95 -42.31 -17.78
N SER A 685 -46.92 -41.68 -17.10
CA SER A 685 -46.99 -41.66 -15.65
C SER A 685 -47.28 -43.03 -15.02
N ASN A 686 -47.93 -43.94 -15.74
CA ASN A 686 -48.23 -45.29 -15.27
C ASN A 686 -47.25 -46.34 -15.80
N SER A 687 -46.19 -45.92 -16.51
CA SER A 687 -45.22 -46.84 -17.07
C SER A 687 -44.37 -47.51 -15.96
N PRO A 688 -43.95 -48.77 -16.16
CA PRO A 688 -43.01 -49.42 -15.25
C PRO A 688 -41.70 -48.65 -15.07
N GLU A 689 -41.20 -48.00 -16.12
CA GLU A 689 -39.98 -47.19 -16.09
C GLU A 689 -40.13 -46.01 -15.11
N PHE A 690 -41.24 -45.25 -15.20
CA PHE A 690 -41.45 -44.13 -14.28
C PHE A 690 -41.64 -44.59 -12.84
N ASN A 691 -42.41 -45.67 -12.63
CA ASN A 691 -42.59 -46.25 -11.29
C ASN A 691 -41.26 -46.66 -10.66
N ASN A 692 -40.35 -47.28 -11.44
CA ASN A 692 -39.02 -47.64 -10.95
C ASN A 692 -38.18 -46.40 -10.57
N ILE A 693 -38.28 -45.32 -11.34
CA ILE A 693 -37.61 -44.04 -11.02
C ILE A 693 -38.14 -43.48 -9.70
N ILE A 694 -39.46 -43.43 -9.51
CA ILE A 694 -40.06 -42.93 -8.26
C ILE A 694 -39.69 -43.80 -7.06
N MET A 695 -39.73 -45.13 -7.21
CA MET A 695 -39.29 -46.06 -6.14
C MET A 695 -37.82 -45.84 -5.77
N SER A 696 -36.96 -45.45 -6.72
CA SER A 696 -35.55 -45.12 -6.43
C SER A 696 -35.38 -43.89 -5.52
N PHE A 697 -36.43 -43.09 -5.37
CA PHE A 697 -36.45 -41.95 -4.44
C PHE A 697 -36.90 -42.38 -3.03
N GLY A 698 -37.33 -43.63 -2.84
CA GLY A 698 -37.88 -44.13 -1.58
C GLY A 698 -39.32 -43.66 -1.30
N LEU A 699 -40.09 -43.37 -2.36
CA LEU A 699 -41.47 -42.87 -2.30
C LEU A 699 -42.52 -43.91 -2.69
#